data_AF-A0A5S9III4-F1
#
_entry.id   AF-A0A5S9III4-F1
#
_cell.length_a   1.000
_cell.length_b   1.000
_cell.length_c   1.000
_cell.angle_alpha   90.00
_cell.angle_beta   90.00
_cell.angle_gamma   90.00
#
_symmetry.space_group_name_H-M   'P 1'
#
loop_
_entity.id
_entity.type
_entity.pdbx_description
1 polymer ?
#
loop_
_entity_poly.entity_id
_entity_poly.type
_entity_poly.pdbx_seq_one_letter_code
_entity_poly.pdbx_strand_id
1 'polypeptide(L)'
;MSGKYSAYYDNNFTQNAKKILQKYIEDCVSNGKKYQLAPEAIAEYVSSKVKELTAEIAEVDAEAVMDIIGQLPSAAEIANECREKPEFAESNGYAQLHLSENNRFLGGVCGGLGEYFRIDPTLIRVAFIAGSFIGGAAIVVYIILWLAFFEKEKGKDYPPLVALIFQVLNILRVVVISLLWVVSKKKVATSSPQQTENKTQKKDEPEPVKKRNFFRRVFGGLTFVAMSLLLYLPSILVLLGIASFSLWGIFYPIVDIDGFQFSFAQLSIPGVVLAISAAVLTFLLFLLVITFVGRLHFKAKVMGKTMGVFTILFIVLSIFSLGSSVAITAFQNRNVESNTVVHTIPSDKEINFSLEHLRSHVRVESLKIRGEKTAEQITVRCDISARGEDSEQAENNLQNIQVSWLEGKVFPQIVKNSDDFHFEKINIEVVVPTTKKIAIKGRSRKRLIIEGVFSQQIELDLDHSHIVLQNIETPEINLVGKKTFFQLSEVKIPLAKVNLERGKTHIKNSDIENLMIHSYRGRVHCTESNIQLQLHNDKGHAFIMENVGVLEIENHRGHVEIRDHKFIEKSQSSIACKHGSLDIGLSTKNLPQFNITNSHSRVRNKLPNFSSGDAIVDLNLNYGRVYLHPVYIDH
;
A
#
# COMPACT_ATOMS: atom_id res chain seq x y z
N MET A 1 -91.83 -25.46 61.07
CA MET A 1 -92.23 -24.03 61.02
C MET A 1 -91.20 -23.23 61.79
N SER A 2 -90.76 -22.11 61.17
CA SER A 2 -90.01 -20.96 61.70
C SER A 2 -88.93 -21.20 62.77
N GLY A 3 -87.68 -20.79 62.59
CA GLY A 3 -87.17 -19.64 61.82
C GLY A 3 -86.02 -19.07 62.64
N LYS A 4 -84.80 -19.08 62.10
CA LYS A 4 -84.17 -17.86 61.54
C LYS A 4 -84.26 -16.64 62.46
N TYR A 5 -83.58 -16.65 63.62
CA TYR A 5 -83.15 -15.43 64.32
C TYR A 5 -81.88 -15.73 65.13
N SER A 6 -80.71 -15.53 64.51
CA SER A 6 -79.44 -15.35 65.23
C SER A 6 -78.36 -14.74 64.31
N ALA A 7 -78.45 -14.92 62.98
CA ALA A 7 -77.52 -14.32 62.02
C ALA A 7 -77.69 -12.80 61.74
N TYR A 8 -78.45 -12.06 62.56
CA TYR A 8 -78.75 -10.64 62.30
C TYR A 8 -78.09 -9.65 63.29
N TYR A 9 -77.37 -10.13 64.31
CA TYR A 9 -76.69 -9.28 65.29
C TYR A 9 -75.16 -9.14 65.09
N ASP A 10 -74.57 -9.84 64.11
CA ASP A 10 -73.11 -9.94 63.99
C ASP A 10 -72.49 -9.04 62.88
N ASN A 11 -73.32 -8.60 61.91
CA ASN A 11 -72.80 -7.87 60.74
C ASN A 11 -72.44 -6.41 61.04
N ASN A 12 -73.18 -5.70 61.89
CA ASN A 12 -72.89 -4.29 62.21
C ASN A 12 -71.68 -4.11 63.13
N PHE A 13 -71.46 -5.06 64.04
CA PHE A 13 -70.30 -5.05 64.93
C PHE A 13 -69.00 -5.29 64.14
N THR A 14 -68.98 -6.33 63.31
CA THR A 14 -67.86 -6.65 62.42
C THR A 14 -67.57 -5.51 61.42
N GLN A 15 -68.61 -4.86 60.88
CA GLN A 15 -68.46 -3.69 60.00
C GLN A 15 -67.87 -2.48 60.71
N ASN A 16 -68.26 -2.22 61.96
CA ASN A 16 -67.73 -1.10 62.75
C ASN A 16 -66.29 -1.35 63.19
N ALA A 17 -65.96 -2.56 63.66
CA ALA A 17 -64.59 -2.94 63.98
C ALA A 17 -63.67 -2.81 62.75
N LYS A 18 -64.13 -3.28 61.58
CA LYS A 18 -63.40 -3.14 60.31
C LYS A 18 -63.16 -1.68 59.92
N LYS A 19 -64.15 -0.80 60.11
CA LYS A 19 -63.99 0.65 59.86
C LYS A 19 -62.99 1.31 60.79
N ILE A 20 -62.98 0.95 62.07
CA ILE A 20 -62.04 1.53 63.05
C ILE A 20 -60.61 1.07 62.73
N LEU A 21 -60.41 -0.23 62.46
CA LEU A 21 -59.10 -0.77 62.10
C LEU A 21 -58.59 -0.16 60.78
N GLN A 22 -59.48 0.03 59.80
CA GLN A 22 -59.14 0.66 58.53
C GLN A 22 -58.73 2.13 58.72
N LYS A 23 -59.43 2.87 59.58
CA LYS A 23 -59.06 4.25 59.92
C LYS A 23 -57.70 4.31 60.63
N TYR A 24 -57.43 3.39 61.55
CA TYR A 24 -56.13 3.29 62.22
C TYR A 24 -54.98 2.98 61.23
N ILE A 25 -55.19 2.07 60.27
CA ILE A 25 -54.21 1.79 59.21
C ILE A 25 -54.00 3.02 58.33
N GLU A 26 -55.06 3.73 57.95
CA GLU A 26 -54.96 4.96 57.17
C GLU A 26 -54.17 6.06 57.91
N ASP A 27 -54.40 6.23 59.21
CA ASP A 27 -53.64 7.16 60.06
C ASP A 27 -52.16 6.75 60.18
N CYS A 28 -51.87 5.45 60.29
CA CYS A 28 -50.50 4.94 60.32
C CYS A 28 -49.79 5.10 58.98
N VAL A 29 -50.46 4.88 57.84
CA VAL A 29 -49.91 5.08 56.49
C VAL A 29 -49.70 6.57 56.20
N SER A 30 -50.63 7.43 56.64
CA SER A 30 -50.53 8.88 56.58
C SER A 30 -49.28 9.39 57.33
N ASN A 31 -49.12 8.97 58.58
CA ASN A 31 -47.97 9.35 59.41
C ASN A 31 -46.67 8.63 59.01
N GLY A 32 -46.76 7.42 58.45
CA GLY A 32 -45.64 6.60 57.98
C GLY A 32 -44.87 7.22 56.81
N LYS A 33 -45.51 8.11 56.02
CA LYS A 33 -44.82 8.93 55.01
C LYS A 33 -43.71 9.81 55.61
N LYS A 34 -43.86 10.24 56.87
CA LYS A 34 -42.82 10.99 57.60
C LYS A 34 -41.57 10.13 57.86
N TYR A 35 -41.73 8.81 57.89
CA TYR A 35 -40.69 7.84 58.25
C TYR A 35 -40.27 6.93 57.07
N GLN A 36 -40.73 7.21 55.85
CA GLN A 36 -40.40 6.48 54.60
C GLN A 36 -40.72 4.96 54.66
N LEU A 37 -41.80 4.57 55.31
CA LEU A 37 -42.28 3.18 55.33
C LEU A 37 -43.22 2.90 54.15
N ALA A 38 -43.08 1.72 53.55
CA ALA A 38 -44.01 1.23 52.53
C ALA A 38 -45.39 0.92 53.17
N PRO A 39 -46.52 1.36 52.58
CA PRO A 39 -47.86 1.08 53.10
C PRO A 39 -48.14 -0.41 53.32
N GLU A 40 -47.57 -1.26 52.47
CA GLU A 40 -47.73 -2.72 52.50
C GLU A 40 -47.07 -3.32 53.75
N ALA A 41 -45.89 -2.83 54.15
CA ALA A 41 -45.18 -3.29 55.34
C ALA A 41 -45.90 -2.91 56.65
N ILE A 42 -46.53 -1.72 56.68
CA ILE A 42 -47.36 -1.29 57.82
C ILE A 42 -48.60 -2.19 57.95
N ALA A 43 -49.27 -2.49 56.82
CA ALA A 43 -50.44 -3.35 56.82
C ALA A 43 -50.11 -4.79 57.26
N GLU A 44 -48.97 -5.33 56.82
CA GLU A 44 -48.51 -6.68 57.17
C GLU A 44 -48.13 -6.79 58.65
N TYR A 45 -47.39 -5.81 59.19
CA TYR A 45 -47.05 -5.77 60.62
C TYR A 45 -48.31 -5.66 61.49
N VAL A 46 -49.21 -4.72 61.18
CA VAL A 46 -50.47 -4.54 61.93
C VAL A 46 -51.32 -5.81 61.85
N SER A 47 -51.41 -6.45 60.68
CA SER A 47 -52.13 -7.73 60.54
C SER A 47 -51.50 -8.85 61.36
N SER A 48 -50.18 -8.91 61.48
CA SER A 48 -49.48 -9.89 62.31
C SER A 48 -49.76 -9.65 63.79
N LYS A 49 -49.64 -8.40 64.25
CA LYS A 49 -49.84 -8.06 65.66
C LYS A 49 -51.30 -8.22 66.10
N VAL A 50 -52.25 -7.86 65.24
CA VAL A 50 -53.67 -8.14 65.46
C VAL A 50 -53.92 -9.64 65.56
N LYS A 51 -53.29 -10.46 64.70
CA LYS A 51 -53.43 -11.93 64.75
C LYS A 51 -52.84 -12.54 66.02
N GLU A 52 -51.74 -12.00 66.53
CA GLU A 52 -51.14 -12.41 67.81
C GLU A 52 -52.05 -12.06 68.99
N LEU A 53 -52.51 -10.81 69.08
CA LEU A 53 -53.37 -10.32 70.16
C LEU A 53 -54.77 -10.98 70.17
N THR A 54 -55.27 -11.38 69.00
CA THR A 54 -56.56 -12.08 68.88
C THR A 54 -56.46 -13.58 69.18
N ALA A 55 -55.27 -14.17 69.17
CA ALA A 55 -55.08 -15.59 69.43
C ALA A 55 -55.31 -15.98 70.90
N GLU A 56 -55.23 -15.03 71.83
CA GLU A 56 -55.40 -15.24 73.27
C GLU A 56 -56.84 -15.02 73.77
N ILE A 57 -57.78 -14.67 72.87
CA ILE A 57 -59.15 -14.30 73.22
C ILE A 57 -60.12 -15.43 72.87
N ALA A 58 -60.91 -15.90 73.85
CA ALA A 58 -61.85 -17.02 73.67
C ALA A 58 -63.18 -16.60 72.99
N GLU A 59 -63.64 -15.36 73.19
CA GLU A 59 -64.86 -14.83 72.57
C GLU A 59 -64.67 -13.32 72.32
N VAL A 60 -64.98 -12.86 71.10
CA VAL A 60 -64.70 -11.48 70.67
C VAL A 60 -65.92 -10.61 70.95
N ASP A 61 -65.86 -9.79 72.00
CA ASP A 61 -66.87 -8.78 72.31
C ASP A 61 -66.36 -7.35 72.04
N ALA A 62 -67.23 -6.35 72.26
CA ALA A 62 -66.93 -4.94 71.98
C ALA A 62 -65.83 -4.36 72.87
N GLU A 63 -65.64 -4.90 74.06
CA GLU A 63 -64.63 -4.45 75.02
C GLU A 63 -63.26 -5.01 74.63
N ALA A 64 -63.21 -6.27 74.21
CA ALA A 64 -62.01 -6.93 73.69
C ALA A 64 -61.45 -6.23 72.43
N VAL A 65 -62.29 -5.77 71.51
CA VAL A 65 -61.84 -5.07 70.30
C VAL A 65 -61.22 -3.70 70.62
N MET A 66 -61.75 -2.99 71.61
CA MET A 66 -61.21 -1.68 72.00
C MET A 66 -59.89 -1.83 72.78
N ASP A 67 -59.73 -2.89 73.55
CA ASP A 67 -58.46 -3.21 74.23
C ASP A 67 -57.36 -3.59 73.23
N ILE A 68 -57.66 -4.42 72.23
CA ILE A 68 -56.72 -4.77 71.15
C ILE A 68 -56.23 -3.51 70.44
N ILE A 69 -57.13 -2.59 70.10
CA ILE A 69 -56.76 -1.33 69.41
C ILE A 69 -55.92 -0.42 70.32
N GLY A 70 -56.18 -0.42 71.63
CA GLY A 70 -55.37 0.31 72.61
C GLY A 70 -53.95 -0.22 72.77
N GLN A 71 -53.73 -1.51 72.50
CA GLN A 71 -52.42 -2.17 72.56
C GLN A 71 -51.65 -2.14 71.23
N LEU A 72 -52.24 -1.63 70.16
CA LEU A 72 -51.55 -1.50 68.87
C LEU A 72 -50.51 -0.36 68.91
N PRO A 73 -49.28 -0.60 68.43
CA PRO A 73 -48.20 0.38 68.49
C PRO A 73 -48.47 1.61 67.62
N SER A 74 -47.90 2.75 67.96
CA SER A 74 -47.99 3.96 67.14
C SER A 74 -47.12 3.86 65.87
N ALA A 75 -47.41 4.70 64.87
CA ALA A 75 -46.63 4.74 63.62
C ALA A 75 -45.11 4.97 63.82
N ALA A 76 -44.71 5.62 64.94
CA ALA A 76 -43.30 5.84 65.27
C ALA A 76 -42.64 4.58 65.88
N GLU A 77 -43.40 3.77 66.62
CA GLU A 77 -42.92 2.51 67.20
C GLU A 77 -42.76 1.45 66.10
N ILE A 78 -43.72 1.35 65.18
CA ILE A 78 -43.63 0.50 63.99
C ILE A 78 -42.39 0.86 63.17
N ALA A 79 -42.08 2.15 63.03
CA ALA A 79 -40.90 2.62 62.32
C ALA A 79 -39.57 2.19 62.94
N ASN A 80 -39.50 2.17 64.28
CA ASN A 80 -38.31 1.75 64.99
C ASN A 80 -38.12 0.23 64.93
N GLU A 81 -39.20 -0.54 65.04
CA GLU A 81 -39.14 -1.99 65.05
C GLU A 81 -38.82 -2.58 63.66
N CYS A 82 -39.37 -2.00 62.59
CA CYS A 82 -38.97 -2.30 61.20
C CYS A 82 -37.50 -1.94 60.90
N ARG A 83 -36.88 -1.05 61.69
CA ARG A 83 -35.48 -0.65 61.54
C ARG A 83 -34.52 -1.60 62.27
N GLU A 84 -34.95 -2.20 63.38
CA GLU A 84 -34.14 -3.15 64.16
C GLU A 84 -34.23 -4.61 63.68
N LYS A 85 -35.32 -5.01 63.03
CA LYS A 85 -35.50 -6.38 62.49
C LYS A 85 -35.93 -6.35 61.01
N PRO A 86 -35.00 -6.46 60.04
CA PRO A 86 -35.30 -6.33 58.61
C PRO A 86 -36.00 -7.55 57.98
N GLU A 87 -36.17 -8.67 58.71
CA GLU A 87 -36.82 -9.88 58.19
C GLU A 87 -38.32 -9.73 57.86
N PHE A 88 -38.98 -8.67 58.32
CA PHE A 88 -40.41 -8.42 58.04
C PHE A 88 -40.69 -7.64 56.74
N ALA A 89 -39.65 -7.24 55.99
CA ALA A 89 -39.81 -6.46 54.75
C ALA A 89 -39.80 -7.30 53.46
N GLU A 90 -39.55 -8.62 53.53
CA GLU A 90 -39.57 -9.49 52.36
C GLU A 90 -40.73 -10.51 52.43
N SER A 91 -41.93 -10.10 52.04
CA SER A 91 -43.00 -11.06 51.78
C SER A 91 -42.83 -11.72 50.41
N ASN A 92 -42.79 -13.06 50.43
CA ASN A 92 -42.84 -13.94 49.27
C ASN A 92 -44.21 -13.82 48.58
N GLY A 93 -44.33 -12.89 47.64
CA GLY A 93 -45.34 -12.90 46.58
C GLY A 93 -44.62 -12.88 45.24
N TYR A 94 -44.87 -13.86 44.37
CA TYR A 94 -44.30 -13.90 43.02
C TYR A 94 -44.53 -12.56 42.31
N ALA A 95 -43.46 -11.79 42.11
CA ALA A 95 -43.51 -10.50 41.44
C ALA A 95 -44.12 -10.70 40.04
N GLN A 96 -45.21 -10.01 39.73
CA GLN A 96 -45.81 -10.10 38.41
C GLN A 96 -44.90 -9.35 37.43
N LEU A 97 -44.58 -9.96 36.28
CA LEU A 97 -43.62 -9.40 35.34
C LEU A 97 -44.22 -8.15 34.67
N HIS A 98 -43.75 -6.95 35.06
CA HIS A 98 -44.21 -5.65 34.58
C HIS A 98 -43.05 -4.81 34.01
N LEU A 99 -43.35 -3.71 33.31
CA LEU A 99 -42.33 -2.74 32.91
C LEU A 99 -42.05 -1.79 34.08
N SER A 100 -40.79 -1.72 34.51
CA SER A 100 -40.37 -0.81 35.58
C SER A 100 -40.64 0.66 35.18
N GLU A 101 -41.28 1.43 36.07
CA GLU A 101 -41.45 2.89 35.94
C GLU A 101 -40.24 3.68 36.44
N ASN A 102 -39.57 3.18 37.50
CA ASN A 102 -38.51 3.92 38.18
C ASN A 102 -37.14 3.83 37.48
N ASN A 103 -36.88 2.78 36.69
CA ASN A 103 -35.59 2.58 35.99
C ASN A 103 -35.75 2.43 34.46
N ARG A 104 -36.26 3.48 33.80
CA ARG A 104 -36.57 3.51 32.35
C ARG A 104 -35.44 4.11 31.51
N PHE A 105 -34.91 3.32 30.57
CA PHE A 105 -34.10 3.82 29.45
C PHE A 105 -34.82 3.58 28.11
N LEU A 106 -34.94 2.33 27.67
CA LEU A 106 -35.71 1.94 26.46
C LEU A 106 -36.95 1.13 26.85
N GLY A 107 -38.05 1.80 27.23
CA GLY A 107 -39.33 1.11 27.46
C GLY A 107 -39.48 0.36 28.78
N GLY A 108 -38.43 0.28 29.62
CA GLY A 108 -38.51 -0.29 30.97
C GLY A 108 -38.36 -1.82 31.07
N VAL A 109 -38.04 -2.50 29.95
CA VAL A 109 -37.95 -3.97 29.88
C VAL A 109 -36.84 -4.54 30.77
N CYS A 110 -35.59 -4.07 30.65
CA CYS A 110 -34.49 -4.56 31.51
C CYS A 110 -34.72 -4.24 33.00
N GLY A 111 -35.39 -3.13 33.31
CA GLY A 111 -35.75 -2.78 34.69
C GLY A 111 -36.81 -3.73 35.24
N GLY A 112 -37.84 -4.05 34.43
CA GLY A 112 -38.88 -5.01 34.77
C GLY A 112 -38.38 -6.43 34.94
N LEU A 113 -37.47 -6.88 34.06
CA LEU A 113 -36.79 -8.17 34.24
C LEU A 113 -35.88 -8.16 35.47
N GLY A 114 -35.19 -7.05 35.76
CA GLY A 114 -34.35 -6.94 36.95
C GLY A 114 -35.14 -7.02 38.25
N GLU A 115 -36.32 -6.38 38.30
CA GLU A 115 -37.24 -6.46 39.43
C GLU A 115 -37.85 -7.87 39.58
N TYR A 116 -38.20 -8.53 38.46
CA TYR A 116 -38.76 -9.89 38.49
C TYR A 116 -37.74 -10.95 38.91
N PHE A 117 -36.53 -10.90 38.33
CA PHE A 117 -35.47 -11.89 38.58
C PHE A 117 -34.56 -11.51 39.76
N ARG A 118 -34.77 -10.35 40.39
CA ARG A 118 -33.91 -9.78 41.45
C ARG A 118 -32.43 -9.66 41.02
N ILE A 119 -32.18 -9.32 39.76
CA ILE A 119 -30.83 -9.10 39.19
C ILE A 119 -30.67 -7.62 38.85
N ASP A 120 -29.47 -7.05 39.05
CA ASP A 120 -29.18 -5.67 38.67
C ASP A 120 -29.55 -5.42 37.19
N PRO A 121 -30.45 -4.47 36.88
CA PRO A 121 -30.85 -4.14 35.52
C PRO A 121 -29.68 -3.82 34.59
N THR A 122 -28.56 -3.36 35.14
CA THR A 122 -27.33 -3.05 34.40
C THR A 122 -26.70 -4.31 33.80
N LEU A 123 -26.68 -5.43 34.54
CA LEU A 123 -26.19 -6.72 34.04
C LEU A 123 -27.08 -7.25 32.91
N ILE A 124 -28.40 -7.13 33.06
CA ILE A 124 -29.36 -7.53 32.02
C ILE A 124 -29.16 -6.71 30.75
N ARG A 125 -28.86 -5.40 30.86
CA ARG A 125 -28.53 -4.55 29.70
C ARG A 125 -27.26 -5.03 28.99
N VAL A 126 -26.19 -5.34 29.73
CA VAL A 126 -24.94 -5.86 29.16
C VAL A 126 -25.20 -7.18 28.43
N ALA A 127 -26.02 -8.08 29.00
CA ALA A 127 -26.37 -9.34 28.36
C ALA A 127 -27.14 -9.13 27.03
N PHE A 128 -28.12 -8.22 26.98
CA PHE A 128 -28.83 -7.91 25.74
C PHE A 128 -27.93 -7.26 24.69
N ILE A 129 -27.01 -6.38 25.11
CA ILE A 129 -26.03 -5.76 24.21
C ILE A 129 -25.07 -6.83 23.66
N ALA A 130 -24.53 -7.69 24.51
CA ALA A 130 -23.65 -8.79 24.10
C ALA A 130 -24.39 -9.76 23.16
N GLY A 131 -25.62 -10.15 23.49
CA GLY A 131 -26.45 -11.02 22.65
C GLY A 131 -26.86 -10.39 21.32
N SER A 132 -26.83 -9.06 21.21
CA SER A 132 -27.08 -8.37 19.94
C SER A 132 -25.97 -8.63 18.92
N PHE A 133 -24.73 -8.90 19.38
CA PHE A 133 -23.61 -9.26 18.51
C PHE A 133 -23.63 -10.72 18.07
N ILE A 134 -24.43 -11.59 18.72
CA ILE A 134 -24.57 -13.02 18.40
C ILE A 134 -25.79 -13.23 17.49
N GLY A 135 -25.80 -12.56 16.33
CA GLY A 135 -26.84 -12.76 15.31
C GLY A 135 -28.13 -11.94 15.48
N GLY A 136 -28.16 -10.93 16.37
CA GLY A 136 -29.23 -9.94 16.46
C GLY A 136 -30.57 -10.42 17.05
N ALA A 137 -30.71 -11.70 17.39
CA ALA A 137 -31.93 -12.27 17.97
C ALA A 137 -32.34 -11.60 19.29
N ALA A 138 -31.36 -11.17 20.10
CA ALA A 138 -31.59 -10.45 21.35
C ALA A 138 -32.40 -9.15 21.15
N ILE A 139 -32.23 -8.47 20.00
CA ILE A 139 -32.97 -7.25 19.66
C ILE A 139 -34.45 -7.57 19.39
N VAL A 140 -34.71 -8.66 18.66
CA VAL A 140 -36.08 -9.09 18.33
C VAL A 140 -36.82 -9.50 19.60
N VAL A 141 -36.18 -10.29 20.47
CA VAL A 141 -36.73 -10.68 21.77
C VAL A 141 -37.04 -9.45 22.62
N TYR A 142 -36.16 -8.45 22.63
CA TYR A 142 -36.37 -7.21 23.36
C TYR A 142 -37.61 -6.45 22.88
N ILE A 143 -37.81 -6.35 21.56
CA ILE A 143 -38.98 -5.67 20.97
C ILE A 143 -40.27 -6.44 21.28
N ILE A 144 -40.24 -7.78 21.23
CA ILE A 144 -41.40 -8.61 21.58
C ILE A 144 -41.77 -8.39 23.06
N LEU A 145 -40.80 -8.45 23.97
CA LEU A 145 -41.02 -8.20 25.40
C LEU A 145 -41.55 -6.79 25.64
N TRP A 146 -41.03 -5.79 24.93
CA TRP A 146 -41.50 -4.42 25.03
C TRP A 146 -42.96 -4.24 24.57
N LEU A 147 -43.38 -4.97 23.53
CA LEU A 147 -44.77 -4.95 23.05
C LEU A 147 -45.72 -5.80 23.91
N ALA A 148 -45.20 -6.83 24.57
CA ALA A 148 -46.00 -7.76 25.36
C ALA A 148 -46.38 -7.20 26.74
N PHE A 149 -45.52 -6.38 27.36
CA PHE A 149 -45.79 -5.84 28.68
C PHE A 149 -46.56 -4.51 28.61
N PHE A 150 -47.65 -4.42 29.36
CA PHE A 150 -48.45 -3.20 29.51
C PHE A 150 -48.02 -2.40 30.74
N GLU A 151 -48.21 -1.09 30.64
CA GLU A 151 -48.14 -0.15 31.75
C GLU A 151 -49.42 -0.32 32.59
N LYS A 152 -49.26 -0.50 33.91
CA LYS A 152 -50.36 -0.80 34.83
C LYS A 152 -51.21 0.46 35.05
N GLU A 153 -52.32 0.63 34.35
CA GLU A 153 -53.32 1.62 34.78
C GLU A 153 -53.93 1.15 36.12
N LYS A 154 -53.79 1.99 37.14
CA LYS A 154 -54.30 1.71 38.49
C LYS A 154 -55.82 1.56 38.47
N GLY A 155 -56.32 0.40 38.92
CA GLY A 155 -57.68 0.28 39.49
C GLY A 155 -58.79 -0.40 38.67
N LYS A 156 -58.51 -1.22 37.65
CA LYS A 156 -59.55 -2.07 37.03
C LYS A 156 -59.02 -3.49 36.71
N ASP A 157 -59.60 -4.49 37.35
CA ASP A 157 -59.36 -5.90 37.04
C ASP A 157 -60.18 -6.32 35.82
N TYR A 158 -59.50 -6.66 34.72
CA TYR A 158 -60.13 -7.30 33.57
C TYR A 158 -60.05 -8.83 33.72
N PRO A 159 -61.10 -9.58 33.38
CA PRO A 159 -61.02 -11.03 33.27
C PRO A 159 -59.91 -11.44 32.28
N PRO A 160 -59.21 -12.57 32.49
CA PRO A 160 -58.06 -12.98 31.67
C PRO A 160 -58.39 -13.08 30.17
N LEU A 161 -59.63 -13.40 29.82
CA LEU A 161 -60.10 -13.46 28.43
C LEU A 161 -60.19 -12.08 27.77
N VAL A 162 -60.50 -11.03 28.53
CA VAL A 162 -60.58 -9.64 28.05
C VAL A 162 -59.17 -9.06 27.85
N ALA A 163 -58.22 -9.39 28.73
CA ALA A 163 -56.81 -9.04 28.56
C ALA A 163 -56.21 -9.69 27.31
N LEU A 164 -56.53 -10.97 27.04
CA LEU A 164 -56.14 -11.68 25.83
C LEU A 164 -56.73 -11.01 24.57
N ILE A 165 -57.99 -10.58 24.62
CA ILE A 165 -58.66 -9.85 23.52
C ILE A 165 -57.97 -8.50 23.26
N PHE A 166 -57.57 -7.76 24.30
CA PHE A 166 -56.80 -6.51 24.13
C PHE A 166 -55.40 -6.74 23.56
N GLN A 167 -54.71 -7.82 23.95
CA GLN A 167 -53.42 -8.23 23.36
C GLN A 167 -53.57 -8.53 21.86
N VAL A 168 -54.57 -9.34 21.50
CA VAL A 168 -54.84 -9.71 20.10
C VAL A 168 -55.30 -8.49 19.28
N LEU A 169 -56.15 -7.61 19.84
CA LEU A 169 -56.60 -6.38 19.18
C LEU A 169 -55.47 -5.38 18.94
N ASN A 170 -54.48 -5.29 19.84
CA ASN A 170 -53.34 -4.39 19.67
C ASN A 170 -52.37 -4.91 18.60
N ILE A 171 -52.11 -6.22 18.56
CA ILE A 171 -51.34 -6.84 17.49
C ILE A 171 -52.07 -6.66 16.15
N LEU A 172 -53.39 -6.90 16.12
CA LEU A 172 -54.21 -6.72 14.93
C LEU A 172 -54.25 -5.25 14.47
N ARG A 173 -54.33 -4.27 15.38
CA ARG A 173 -54.26 -2.83 15.05
C ARG A 173 -52.93 -2.48 14.38
N VAL A 174 -51.82 -2.97 14.90
CA VAL A 174 -50.49 -2.70 14.32
C VAL A 174 -50.38 -3.34 12.94
N VAL A 175 -50.82 -4.59 12.78
CA VAL A 175 -50.81 -5.32 11.49
C VAL A 175 -51.74 -4.68 10.46
N VAL A 176 -52.94 -4.25 10.84
CA VAL A 176 -53.92 -3.59 9.96
C VAL A 176 -53.44 -2.21 9.53
N ILE A 177 -52.83 -1.42 10.44
CA ILE A 177 -52.23 -0.12 10.09
C ILE A 177 -51.04 -0.32 9.13
N SER A 178 -50.23 -1.36 9.33
CA SER A 178 -49.14 -1.73 8.41
C SER A 178 -49.65 -2.17 7.04
N LEU A 179 -50.72 -2.97 6.97
CA LEU A 179 -51.35 -3.41 5.71
C LEU A 179 -52.04 -2.27 4.96
N LEU A 180 -52.76 -1.38 5.67
CA LEU A 180 -53.40 -0.20 5.09
C LEU A 180 -52.37 0.77 4.49
N TRP A 181 -51.18 0.87 5.09
CA TRP A 181 -50.09 1.71 4.55
C TRP A 181 -49.44 1.10 3.30
N VAL A 182 -49.37 -0.23 3.21
CA VAL A 182 -48.86 -0.95 2.02
C VAL A 182 -49.82 -0.84 0.83
N VAL A 183 -51.13 -0.82 1.07
CA VAL A 183 -52.15 -0.75 0.01
C VAL A 183 -52.40 0.69 -0.48
N SER A 184 -52.15 1.71 0.35
CA SER A 184 -52.38 3.11 -0.03
C SER A 184 -51.19 3.77 -0.76
N LYS A 185 -50.83 3.21 -1.93
CA LYS A 185 -50.11 3.94 -2.98
C LYS A 185 -50.88 3.84 -4.29
N LYS A 186 -51.79 4.78 -4.53
CA LYS A 186 -52.27 5.09 -5.88
C LYS A 186 -52.30 6.60 -6.13
N LYS A 187 -51.75 6.97 -7.28
CA LYS A 187 -51.52 8.32 -7.83
C LYS A 187 -52.76 9.22 -7.75
N VAL A 188 -52.54 10.48 -7.38
CA VAL A 188 -53.24 11.61 -8.01
C VAL A 188 -52.20 12.69 -8.32
N ALA A 189 -52.04 12.94 -9.61
CA ALA A 189 -51.37 14.12 -10.15
C ALA A 189 -52.39 15.26 -10.28
N THR A 190 -51.86 16.45 -10.58
CA THR A 190 -52.48 17.65 -11.17
C THR A 190 -52.89 18.83 -10.29
N SER A 191 -52.28 19.95 -10.70
CA SER A 191 -52.70 21.36 -10.72
C SER A 191 -52.74 22.19 -9.44
N SER A 192 -51.84 23.18 -9.41
CA SER A 192 -52.01 24.48 -8.80
C SER A 192 -53.37 25.12 -9.17
N PRO A 193 -53.91 25.98 -8.30
CA PRO A 193 -53.91 27.41 -8.65
C PRO A 193 -53.44 28.34 -7.52
N GLN A 194 -52.98 29.52 -7.95
CA GLN A 194 -52.67 30.70 -7.15
C GLN A 194 -53.89 31.22 -6.37
N GLN A 195 -53.69 31.82 -5.19
CA GLN A 195 -53.79 33.29 -4.99
C GLN A 195 -53.86 33.70 -3.50
N THR A 196 -53.17 34.82 -3.24
CA THR A 196 -53.45 35.94 -2.31
C THR A 196 -53.45 35.81 -0.78
N GLU A 197 -52.63 36.70 -0.23
CA GLU A 197 -52.72 37.46 1.03
C GLU A 197 -54.01 37.35 1.85
N ASN A 198 -53.85 37.12 3.17
CA ASN A 198 -54.11 38.17 4.15
C ASN A 198 -53.62 37.79 5.55
N LYS A 199 -52.92 38.74 6.20
CA LYS A 199 -52.66 38.77 7.64
C LYS A 199 -53.92 39.23 8.35
N THR A 200 -54.40 38.48 9.34
CA THR A 200 -55.17 39.07 10.47
C THR A 200 -55.11 38.17 11.71
N GLN A 201 -55.25 38.82 12.86
CA GLN A 201 -54.90 38.39 14.21
C GLN A 201 -55.94 37.47 14.90
N LYS A 202 -55.40 36.52 15.69
CA LYS A 202 -55.74 36.15 17.09
C LYS A 202 -57.11 35.49 17.41
N LYS A 203 -57.07 34.27 17.98
CA LYS A 203 -57.73 33.89 19.25
C LYS A 203 -57.35 32.48 19.72
N ASP A 204 -57.31 32.34 21.04
CA ASP A 204 -56.89 31.17 21.81
C ASP A 204 -57.79 29.93 21.57
N GLU A 205 -57.15 28.81 21.20
CA GLU A 205 -57.70 27.45 21.18
C GLU A 205 -56.62 26.52 21.79
N PRO A 206 -56.97 25.54 22.65
CA PRO A 206 -55.97 24.73 23.35
C PRO A 206 -55.14 23.90 22.37
N GLU A 207 -53.80 23.94 22.49
CA GLU A 207 -52.88 23.23 21.60
C GLU A 207 -53.24 21.74 21.46
N PRO A 208 -53.27 21.16 20.24
CA PRO A 208 -53.29 19.72 20.09
C PRO A 208 -51.95 19.15 20.56
N VAL A 209 -52.00 18.30 21.59
CA VAL A 209 -50.85 17.57 22.15
C VAL A 209 -49.97 17.02 21.02
N LYS A 210 -48.70 17.47 20.99
CA LYS A 210 -47.64 17.11 20.02
C LYS A 210 -47.30 15.60 20.05
N LYS A 211 -48.21 14.71 19.64
CA LYS A 211 -47.95 13.26 19.45
C LYS A 211 -47.30 12.91 18.10
N ARG A 212 -47.08 13.89 17.21
CA ARG A 212 -46.56 13.68 15.85
C ARG A 212 -45.03 13.42 15.76
N ASN A 213 -44.26 13.73 16.81
CA ASN A 213 -42.79 13.60 16.78
C ASN A 213 -42.27 12.25 17.29
N PHE A 214 -43.08 11.49 18.05
CA PHE A 214 -42.66 10.21 18.62
C PHE A 214 -42.69 9.09 17.59
N PHE A 215 -43.83 8.91 16.90
CA PHE A 215 -43.98 7.87 15.87
C PHE A 215 -42.98 8.02 14.72
N ARG A 216 -42.66 9.24 14.28
CA ARG A 216 -41.66 9.47 13.23
C ARG A 216 -40.24 9.09 13.69
N ARG A 217 -39.90 9.28 14.97
CA ARG A 217 -38.60 8.89 15.53
C ARG A 217 -38.47 7.39 15.69
N VAL A 218 -39.53 6.72 16.17
CA VAL A 218 -39.56 5.25 16.32
C VAL A 218 -39.56 4.56 14.95
N PHE A 219 -40.39 5.02 14.01
CA PHE A 219 -40.43 4.48 12.66
C PHE A 219 -39.11 4.73 11.90
N GLY A 220 -38.52 5.92 12.04
CA GLY A 220 -37.20 6.24 11.50
C GLY A 220 -36.10 5.33 12.07
N GLY A 221 -36.10 5.09 13.39
CA GLY A 221 -35.17 4.17 14.03
C GLY A 221 -35.33 2.73 13.55
N LEU A 222 -36.56 2.23 13.41
CA LEU A 222 -36.83 0.87 12.91
C LEU A 222 -36.40 0.70 11.45
N THR A 223 -36.68 1.69 10.58
CA THR A 223 -36.20 1.67 9.18
C THR A 223 -34.69 1.72 9.09
N PHE A 224 -34.02 2.47 9.98
CA PHE A 224 -32.57 2.50 10.06
C PHE A 224 -31.97 1.16 10.47
N VAL A 225 -32.56 0.50 11.48
CA VAL A 225 -32.12 -0.84 11.92
C VAL A 225 -32.29 -1.86 10.79
N ALA A 226 -33.43 -1.84 10.09
CA ALA A 226 -33.68 -2.71 8.96
C ALA A 226 -32.69 -2.49 7.80
N MET A 227 -32.46 -1.22 7.40
CA MET A 227 -31.46 -0.90 6.36
C MET A 227 -30.03 -1.24 6.79
N SER A 228 -29.70 -1.05 8.07
CA SER A 228 -28.38 -1.38 8.59
C SER A 228 -28.12 -2.88 8.57
N LEU A 229 -29.10 -3.70 8.94
CA LEU A 229 -28.98 -5.16 8.94
C LEU A 229 -28.99 -5.75 7.52
N LEU A 230 -29.85 -5.25 6.63
CA LEU A 230 -30.07 -5.83 5.30
C LEU A 230 -29.13 -5.29 4.21
N LEU A 231 -28.67 -4.04 4.32
CA LEU A 231 -27.90 -3.38 3.26
C LEU A 231 -26.51 -2.96 3.73
N TYR A 232 -26.40 -2.19 4.81
CA TYR A 232 -25.12 -1.58 5.19
C TYR A 232 -24.15 -2.59 5.78
N LEU A 233 -24.59 -3.43 6.71
CA LEU A 233 -23.73 -4.41 7.37
C LEU A 233 -23.16 -5.43 6.37
N PRO A 234 -23.94 -6.06 5.48
CA PRO A 234 -23.39 -6.95 4.46
C PRO A 234 -22.40 -6.23 3.53
N SER A 235 -22.74 -5.03 3.06
CA SER A 235 -21.86 -4.25 2.16
C SER A 235 -20.53 -3.90 2.82
N ILE A 236 -20.58 -3.49 4.09
CA ILE A 236 -19.39 -3.18 4.89
C ILE A 236 -18.51 -4.43 5.07
N LEU A 237 -19.12 -5.57 5.43
CA LEU A 237 -18.40 -6.83 5.62
C LEU A 237 -17.77 -7.33 4.31
N VAL A 238 -18.48 -7.18 3.18
CA VAL A 238 -17.95 -7.52 1.85
C VAL A 238 -16.75 -6.65 1.50
N LEU A 239 -16.83 -5.32 1.68
CA LEU A 239 -15.73 -4.41 1.37
C LEU A 239 -14.49 -4.67 2.24
N LEU A 240 -14.67 -4.85 3.55
CA LEU A 240 -13.59 -5.23 4.47
C LEU A 240 -13.03 -6.61 4.15
N GLY A 241 -13.90 -7.56 3.79
CA GLY A 241 -13.53 -8.90 3.37
C GLY A 241 -12.64 -8.89 2.13
N ILE A 242 -13.03 -8.16 1.08
CA ILE A 242 -12.24 -8.00 -0.15
C ILE A 242 -10.90 -7.31 0.13
N ALA A 243 -10.88 -6.28 0.98
CA ALA A 243 -9.66 -5.60 1.36
C ALA A 243 -8.67 -6.54 2.08
N SER A 244 -9.18 -7.30 3.05
CA SER A 244 -8.40 -8.30 3.78
C SER A 244 -7.91 -9.42 2.86
N PHE A 245 -8.80 -9.95 2.03
CA PHE A 245 -8.51 -11.01 1.06
C PHE A 245 -7.42 -10.60 0.07
N SER A 246 -7.45 -9.35 -0.42
CA SER A 246 -6.41 -8.82 -1.31
C SER A 246 -5.03 -8.80 -0.64
N LEU A 247 -4.95 -8.43 0.65
CA LEU A 247 -3.70 -8.43 1.41
C LEU A 247 -3.21 -9.84 1.74
N TRP A 248 -4.11 -10.72 2.20
CA TRP A 248 -3.77 -12.12 2.50
C TRP A 248 -3.30 -12.85 1.24
N GLY A 249 -3.90 -12.55 0.08
CA GLY A 249 -3.54 -13.11 -1.21
C GLY A 249 -2.13 -12.79 -1.72
N ILE A 250 -1.39 -11.90 -1.03
CA ILE A 250 0.04 -11.68 -1.28
C ILE A 250 0.86 -12.88 -0.77
N PHE A 251 0.53 -13.38 0.42
CA PHE A 251 1.33 -14.38 1.12
C PHE A 251 0.76 -15.80 0.99
N TYR A 252 -0.55 -15.91 0.77
CA TYR A 252 -1.26 -17.18 0.70
C TYR A 252 -1.91 -17.37 -0.68
N PRO A 253 -1.97 -18.62 -1.19
CA PRO A 253 -2.63 -18.91 -2.44
C PRO A 253 -4.13 -18.62 -2.31
N ILE A 254 -4.63 -17.83 -3.24
CA ILE A 254 -6.02 -17.37 -3.32
C ILE A 254 -6.89 -18.39 -4.05
N VAL A 255 -6.27 -19.08 -5.00
CA VAL A 255 -6.84 -20.21 -5.73
C VAL A 255 -5.92 -21.40 -5.47
N ASP A 256 -6.50 -22.47 -4.95
CA ASP A 256 -5.84 -23.74 -4.69
C ASP A 256 -6.75 -24.85 -5.25
N ILE A 257 -6.51 -25.19 -6.51
CA ILE A 257 -7.19 -26.27 -7.23
C ILE A 257 -6.10 -27.26 -7.62
N ASP A 258 -6.37 -28.57 -7.61
CA ASP A 258 -5.36 -29.60 -7.92
C ASP A 258 -4.51 -29.24 -9.16
N GLY A 259 -3.23 -28.93 -8.94
CA GLY A 259 -2.27 -28.53 -9.97
C GLY A 259 -2.12 -27.04 -10.25
N PHE A 260 -2.91 -26.15 -9.62
CA PHE A 260 -2.84 -24.70 -9.79
C PHE A 260 -2.95 -23.95 -8.45
N GLN A 261 -1.84 -23.37 -7.99
CA GLN A 261 -1.77 -22.49 -6.83
C GLN A 261 -1.40 -21.07 -7.27
N PHE A 262 -2.31 -20.11 -7.05
CA PHE A 262 -2.11 -18.71 -7.44
C PHE A 262 -2.00 -17.78 -6.24
N SER A 263 -0.93 -17.00 -6.15
CA SER A 263 -0.80 -15.86 -5.22
C SER A 263 -0.32 -14.61 -5.95
N PHE A 264 -0.66 -13.42 -5.43
CA PHE A 264 -0.25 -12.15 -6.06
C PHE A 264 1.28 -11.98 -6.09
N ALA A 265 2.01 -12.57 -5.14
CA ALA A 265 3.48 -12.53 -5.14
C ALA A 265 4.11 -13.25 -6.35
N GLN A 266 3.42 -14.23 -6.95
CA GLN A 266 3.89 -14.91 -8.15
C GLN A 266 3.90 -14.00 -9.39
N LEU A 267 3.15 -12.90 -9.37
CA LEU A 267 3.16 -11.86 -10.42
C LEU A 267 4.26 -10.81 -10.20
N SER A 268 5.25 -11.11 -9.34
CA SER A 268 6.35 -10.23 -8.94
C SER A 268 5.89 -8.91 -8.28
N ILE A 269 6.73 -7.88 -8.30
CA ILE A 269 6.45 -6.58 -7.64
C ILE A 269 5.12 -5.96 -8.09
N PRO A 270 4.75 -5.94 -9.39
CA PRO A 270 3.45 -5.45 -9.83
C PRO A 270 2.29 -6.20 -9.17
N GLY A 271 2.37 -7.53 -9.05
CA GLY A 271 1.37 -8.33 -8.34
C GLY A 271 1.11 -7.85 -6.91
N VAL A 272 2.17 -7.61 -6.16
CA VAL A 272 2.08 -7.06 -4.79
C VAL A 272 1.45 -5.65 -4.80
N VAL A 273 1.85 -4.79 -5.74
CA VAL A 273 1.27 -3.45 -5.90
C VAL A 273 -0.21 -3.51 -6.27
N LEU A 274 -0.63 -4.48 -7.08
CA LEU A 274 -2.02 -4.70 -7.47
C LEU A 274 -2.86 -5.05 -6.24
N ALA A 275 -2.40 -6.00 -5.44
CA ALA A 275 -3.04 -6.44 -4.21
C ALA A 275 -3.21 -5.30 -3.20
N ILE A 276 -2.14 -4.53 -2.96
CA ILE A 276 -2.18 -3.36 -2.07
C ILE A 276 -3.13 -2.29 -2.61
N SER A 277 -3.09 -2.00 -3.91
CA SER A 277 -3.95 -0.99 -4.53
C SER A 277 -5.43 -1.38 -4.45
N ALA A 278 -5.76 -2.66 -4.65
CA ALA A 278 -7.10 -3.20 -4.49
C ALA A 278 -7.60 -3.12 -3.04
N ALA A 279 -6.73 -3.44 -2.07
CA ALA A 279 -7.02 -3.34 -0.65
C ALA A 279 -7.29 -1.89 -0.22
N VAL A 280 -6.44 -0.95 -0.65
CA VAL A 280 -6.60 0.48 -0.36
C VAL A 280 -7.89 1.01 -0.99
N LEU A 281 -8.16 0.69 -2.26
CA LEU A 281 -9.37 1.13 -2.96
C LEU A 281 -10.65 0.67 -2.25
N THR A 282 -10.74 -0.63 -1.93
CA THR A 282 -11.92 -1.21 -1.27
C THR A 282 -12.10 -0.69 0.16
N PHE A 283 -11.02 -0.46 0.90
CA PHE A 283 -11.06 0.17 2.22
C PHE A 283 -11.53 1.63 2.16
N LEU A 284 -11.08 2.42 1.17
CA LEU A 284 -11.54 3.81 0.98
C LEU A 284 -13.02 3.89 0.58
N LEU A 285 -13.50 2.95 -0.25
CA LEU A 285 -14.93 2.83 -0.56
C LEU A 285 -15.75 2.51 0.70
N PHE A 286 -15.23 1.64 1.57
CA PHE A 286 -15.85 1.37 2.87
C PHE A 286 -15.96 2.62 3.74
N LEU A 287 -14.92 3.45 3.83
CA LEU A 287 -14.97 4.72 4.57
C LEU A 287 -16.02 5.69 3.98
N LEU A 288 -16.19 5.70 2.66
CA LEU A 288 -17.22 6.49 1.99
C LEU A 288 -18.62 5.99 2.37
N VAL A 289 -18.86 4.67 2.36
CA VAL A 289 -20.13 4.08 2.79
C VAL A 289 -20.44 4.44 4.24
N ILE A 290 -19.49 4.30 5.17
CA ILE A 290 -19.67 4.71 6.58
C ILE A 290 -20.00 6.19 6.68
N THR A 291 -19.26 7.04 5.97
CA THR A 291 -19.49 8.49 5.99
C THR A 291 -20.87 8.85 5.45
N PHE A 292 -21.31 8.17 4.39
CA PHE A 292 -22.63 8.35 3.80
C PHE A 292 -23.75 7.91 4.75
N VAL A 293 -23.63 6.72 5.35
CA VAL A 293 -24.60 6.20 6.34
C VAL A 293 -24.67 7.11 7.56
N GLY A 294 -23.52 7.53 8.10
CA GLY A 294 -23.41 8.46 9.23
C GLY A 294 -24.10 9.79 8.96
N ARG A 295 -23.92 10.33 7.74
CA ARG A 295 -24.57 11.57 7.33
C ARG A 295 -26.07 11.40 7.08
N LEU A 296 -26.49 10.30 6.48
CA LEU A 296 -27.89 10.02 6.11
C LEU A 296 -28.78 9.87 7.34
N HIS A 297 -28.34 9.11 8.34
CA HIS A 297 -29.19 8.72 9.47
C HIS A 297 -28.93 9.52 10.75
N PHE A 298 -27.68 9.89 11.01
CA PHE A 298 -27.31 10.56 12.27
C PHE A 298 -27.05 12.06 12.10
N LYS A 299 -27.07 12.57 10.86
CA LYS A 299 -26.54 13.90 10.51
C LYS A 299 -25.12 14.13 11.06
N ALA A 300 -24.41 13.04 11.34
CA ALA A 300 -23.09 13.05 11.91
C ALA A 300 -22.09 13.33 10.79
N LYS A 301 -21.17 14.26 11.04
CA LYS A 301 -20.09 14.55 10.11
C LYS A 301 -18.91 13.66 10.47
N VAL A 302 -18.88 12.46 9.91
CA VAL A 302 -17.80 11.49 10.13
C VAL A 302 -16.49 11.98 9.53
N MET A 303 -16.54 12.62 8.36
CA MET A 303 -15.36 13.07 7.62
C MET A 303 -15.38 14.57 7.31
N GLY A 304 -14.23 15.22 7.53
CA GLY A 304 -14.00 16.63 7.17
C GLY A 304 -13.96 16.86 5.66
N LYS A 305 -14.14 18.11 5.20
CA LYS A 305 -14.07 18.44 3.76
C LYS A 305 -12.69 18.12 3.18
N THR A 306 -11.63 18.44 3.92
CA THR A 306 -10.23 18.16 3.57
C THR A 306 -9.99 16.65 3.43
N MET A 307 -10.38 15.86 4.43
CA MET A 307 -10.27 14.40 4.41
C MET A 307 -11.07 13.76 3.26
N GLY A 308 -12.23 14.32 2.91
CA GLY A 308 -12.99 13.85 1.75
C GLY A 308 -12.29 14.07 0.41
N VAL A 309 -11.62 15.21 0.24
CA VAL A 309 -10.80 15.48 -0.95
C VAL A 309 -9.63 14.49 -1.04
N PHE A 310 -8.92 14.26 0.07
CA PHE A 310 -7.85 13.26 0.10
C PHE A 310 -8.36 11.85 -0.20
N THR A 311 -9.52 11.46 0.34
CA THR A 311 -10.12 10.14 0.06
C THR A 311 -10.39 9.95 -1.43
N ILE A 312 -10.96 10.95 -2.09
CA ILE A 312 -11.20 10.92 -3.54
C ILE A 312 -9.87 10.85 -4.32
N LEU A 313 -8.87 11.65 -3.92
CA LEU A 313 -7.54 11.63 -4.54
C LEU A 313 -6.89 10.24 -4.44
N PHE A 314 -6.92 9.61 -3.27
CA PHE A 314 -6.36 8.27 -3.08
C PHE A 314 -7.15 7.18 -3.81
N ILE A 315 -8.47 7.34 -3.98
CA ILE A 315 -9.27 6.45 -4.84
C ILE A 315 -8.77 6.55 -6.29
N VAL A 316 -8.61 7.77 -6.82
CA VAL A 316 -8.11 7.98 -8.19
C VAL A 316 -6.70 7.39 -8.36
N LEU A 317 -5.81 7.63 -7.38
CA LEU A 317 -4.46 7.09 -7.39
C LEU A 317 -4.46 5.55 -7.34
N SER A 318 -5.33 4.96 -6.52
CA SER A 318 -5.45 3.50 -6.40
C SER A 318 -5.97 2.88 -7.70
N ILE A 319 -6.94 3.51 -8.38
CA ILE A 319 -7.44 3.06 -9.68
C ILE A 319 -6.32 3.10 -10.74
N PHE A 320 -5.56 4.20 -10.79
CA PHE A 320 -4.45 4.33 -11.75
C PHE A 320 -3.33 3.31 -11.47
N SER A 321 -2.99 3.10 -10.20
CA SER A 321 -2.01 2.10 -9.75
C SER A 321 -2.45 0.69 -10.12
N LEU A 322 -3.72 0.36 -9.91
CA LEU A 322 -4.29 -0.95 -10.26
C LEU A 322 -4.26 -1.18 -11.77
N GLY A 323 -4.68 -0.21 -12.57
CA GLY A 323 -4.62 -0.29 -14.04
C GLY A 323 -3.19 -0.42 -14.56
N SER A 324 -2.26 0.36 -14.02
CA SER A 324 -0.84 0.29 -14.39
C SER A 324 -0.23 -1.06 -14.04
N SER A 325 -0.55 -1.59 -12.87
CA SER A 325 -0.02 -2.88 -12.43
C SER A 325 -0.53 -4.04 -13.29
N VAL A 326 -1.83 -4.06 -13.63
CA VAL A 326 -2.38 -5.04 -14.56
C VAL A 326 -1.67 -4.96 -15.91
N ALA A 327 -1.46 -3.76 -16.45
CA ALA A 327 -0.76 -3.57 -17.72
C ALA A 327 0.71 -4.05 -17.66
N ILE A 328 1.44 -3.76 -16.59
CA ILE A 328 2.83 -4.20 -16.42
C ILE A 328 2.89 -5.72 -16.27
N THR A 329 1.99 -6.32 -15.47
CA THR A 329 1.92 -7.77 -15.28
C THR A 329 1.63 -8.48 -16.61
N ALA A 330 0.65 -7.98 -17.36
CA ALA A 330 0.31 -8.48 -18.68
C ALA A 330 1.44 -8.29 -19.71
N PHE A 331 2.31 -7.30 -19.51
CA PHE A 331 3.50 -7.09 -20.34
C PHE A 331 4.68 -7.99 -19.96
N GLN A 332 4.86 -8.24 -18.66
CA GLN A 332 5.98 -9.04 -18.13
C GLN A 332 5.78 -10.54 -18.32
N ASN A 333 4.53 -11.02 -18.23
CA ASN A 333 4.19 -12.43 -18.38
C ASN A 333 3.93 -12.84 -19.84
N ARG A 334 4.38 -12.04 -20.81
CA ARG A 334 4.35 -12.43 -22.22
C ARG A 334 5.40 -13.48 -22.48
N ASN A 335 5.03 -14.51 -23.22
CA ASN A 335 5.97 -15.53 -23.64
C ASN A 335 7.01 -14.92 -24.58
N VAL A 336 8.26 -15.35 -24.41
CA VAL A 336 9.38 -14.93 -25.24
C VAL A 336 9.92 -16.18 -25.89
N GLU A 337 9.84 -16.22 -27.22
CA GLU A 337 10.47 -17.27 -28.02
C GLU A 337 11.74 -16.72 -28.64
N SER A 338 12.73 -17.59 -28.82
CA SER A 338 14.02 -17.23 -29.39
C SER A 338 14.50 -18.27 -30.38
N ASN A 339 15.11 -17.80 -31.48
CA ASN A 339 15.73 -18.65 -32.48
C ASN A 339 17.12 -18.11 -32.81
N THR A 340 18.06 -19.02 -33.00
CA THR A 340 19.43 -18.71 -33.39
C THR A 340 19.63 -19.06 -34.85
N VAL A 341 19.83 -18.04 -35.68
CA VAL A 341 20.22 -18.22 -37.08
C VAL A 341 21.73 -18.19 -37.18
N VAL A 342 22.32 -19.25 -37.72
CA VAL A 342 23.77 -19.37 -37.90
C VAL A 342 24.10 -19.34 -39.38
N HIS A 343 24.97 -18.41 -39.78
CA HIS A 343 25.51 -18.33 -41.12
C HIS A 343 27.03 -18.51 -41.08
N THR A 344 27.56 -19.39 -41.91
CA THR A 344 29.00 -19.66 -41.97
C THR A 344 29.54 -19.21 -43.31
N ILE A 345 30.63 -18.45 -43.27
CA ILE A 345 31.28 -17.87 -44.44
C ILE A 345 32.61 -18.59 -44.65
N PRO A 346 32.84 -19.18 -45.84
CA PRO A 346 34.09 -19.84 -46.17
C PRO A 346 35.31 -18.93 -45.95
N SER A 347 36.38 -19.55 -45.44
CA SER A 347 37.59 -18.88 -44.96
C SER A 347 38.51 -18.40 -46.09
N ASP A 348 38.20 -18.67 -47.36
CA ASP A 348 39.11 -18.44 -48.50
C ASP A 348 39.10 -16.99 -49.04
N LYS A 349 38.13 -16.16 -48.67
CA LYS A 349 38.04 -14.76 -49.11
C LYS A 349 38.60 -13.79 -48.07
N GLU A 350 39.30 -12.74 -48.50
CA GLU A 350 39.55 -11.57 -47.64
C GLU A 350 38.22 -10.86 -47.39
N ILE A 351 37.82 -10.75 -46.12
CA ILE A 351 36.51 -10.19 -45.77
C ILE A 351 36.68 -8.89 -45.00
N ASN A 352 36.30 -7.79 -45.67
CA ASN A 352 36.20 -6.48 -45.04
C ASN A 352 34.85 -6.34 -44.32
N PHE A 353 34.89 -6.06 -43.03
CA PHE A 353 33.71 -5.87 -42.20
C PHE A 353 33.24 -4.43 -42.33
N SER A 354 32.29 -4.14 -43.22
CA SER A 354 31.64 -2.82 -43.23
C SER A 354 30.32 -2.87 -42.47
N LEU A 355 30.23 -2.10 -41.38
CA LEU A 355 29.04 -1.99 -40.53
C LEU A 355 27.87 -1.32 -41.25
N GLU A 356 28.11 -0.62 -42.37
CA GLU A 356 27.03 -0.04 -43.18
C GLU A 356 26.13 -1.10 -43.81
N HIS A 357 26.64 -2.33 -43.97
CA HIS A 357 25.85 -3.46 -44.46
C HIS A 357 24.90 -4.03 -43.40
N LEU A 358 25.10 -3.71 -42.11
CA LEU A 358 24.19 -4.12 -41.04
C LEU A 358 22.92 -3.26 -41.10
N ARG A 359 21.95 -3.70 -41.92
CA ARG A 359 20.62 -3.08 -42.02
C ARG A 359 19.62 -3.89 -41.24
N SER A 360 19.02 -3.28 -40.23
CA SER A 360 18.06 -3.96 -39.36
C SER A 360 16.85 -3.07 -39.07
N HIS A 361 15.66 -3.60 -39.37
CA HIS A 361 14.38 -3.05 -38.88
C HIS A 361 14.14 -3.41 -37.40
N VAL A 362 14.79 -4.47 -36.94
CA VAL A 362 14.77 -4.94 -35.56
C VAL A 362 15.85 -4.25 -34.74
N ARG A 363 15.60 -4.04 -33.44
CA ARG A 363 16.58 -3.45 -32.53
C ARG A 363 17.76 -4.41 -32.30
N VAL A 364 18.94 -4.04 -32.78
CA VAL A 364 20.20 -4.70 -32.40
C VAL A 364 20.56 -4.32 -30.96
N GLU A 365 20.54 -5.30 -30.06
CA GLU A 365 20.81 -5.15 -28.63
C GLU A 365 22.32 -5.17 -28.36
N SER A 366 23.01 -6.19 -28.88
CA SER A 366 24.46 -6.31 -28.82
C SER A 366 25.07 -6.71 -30.16
N LEU A 367 26.27 -6.20 -30.42
CA LEU A 367 27.11 -6.59 -31.55
C LEU A 367 28.48 -6.97 -31.00
N LYS A 368 28.83 -8.24 -31.12
CA LYS A 368 30.04 -8.83 -30.57
C LYS A 368 30.85 -9.50 -31.66
N ILE A 369 32.18 -9.32 -31.61
CA ILE A 369 33.12 -10.01 -32.49
C ILE A 369 34.12 -10.74 -31.61
N ARG A 370 34.26 -12.06 -31.80
CA ARG A 370 35.09 -12.93 -30.98
C ARG A 370 36.13 -13.63 -31.83
N GLY A 371 37.40 -13.49 -31.45
CA GLY A 371 38.51 -14.27 -32.02
C GLY A 371 38.68 -15.59 -31.29
N GLU A 372 38.54 -16.71 -32.01
CA GLU A 372 38.54 -18.05 -31.40
C GLU A 372 39.50 -19.01 -32.10
N LYS A 373 40.33 -19.72 -31.31
CA LYS A 373 41.38 -20.65 -31.80
C LYS A 373 40.82 -21.89 -32.48
N THR A 374 39.63 -22.34 -32.08
CA THR A 374 38.94 -23.52 -32.59
C THR A 374 38.12 -23.24 -33.85
N ALA A 375 37.93 -21.96 -34.23
CA ALA A 375 37.12 -21.61 -35.38
C ALA A 375 37.89 -21.80 -36.69
N GLU A 376 37.36 -22.61 -37.61
CA GLU A 376 37.94 -22.82 -38.94
C GLU A 376 37.40 -21.81 -39.98
N GLN A 377 36.15 -21.38 -39.79
CA GLN A 377 35.40 -20.50 -40.69
C GLN A 377 34.82 -19.33 -39.91
N ILE A 378 34.43 -18.26 -40.61
CA ILE A 378 33.75 -17.13 -39.97
C ILE A 378 32.30 -17.53 -39.75
N THR A 379 31.84 -17.50 -38.50
CA THR A 379 30.47 -17.85 -38.15
C THR A 379 29.76 -16.63 -37.59
N VAL A 380 28.60 -16.30 -38.16
CA VAL A 380 27.72 -15.24 -37.68
C VAL A 380 26.53 -15.88 -37.02
N ARG A 381 26.40 -15.70 -35.71
CA ARG A 381 25.27 -16.13 -34.90
C ARG A 381 24.35 -14.95 -34.65
N CYS A 382 23.08 -15.12 -34.95
CA CYS A 382 22.04 -14.13 -34.78
C CYS A 382 20.98 -14.72 -33.86
N ASP A 383 21.01 -14.32 -32.58
CA ASP A 383 20.01 -14.71 -31.60
C ASP A 383 18.86 -13.70 -31.65
N ILE A 384 17.76 -14.13 -32.24
CA ILE A 384 16.55 -13.33 -32.42
C ILE A 384 15.58 -13.73 -31.32
N SER A 385 14.93 -12.76 -30.71
CA SER A 385 13.82 -13.03 -29.79
C SER A 385 12.65 -12.11 -30.06
N ALA A 386 11.46 -12.68 -30.00
CA ALA A 386 10.19 -12.01 -30.17
C ALA A 386 9.26 -12.36 -29.00
N ARG A 387 8.30 -11.49 -28.71
CA ARG A 387 7.34 -11.66 -27.62
C ARG A 387 5.94 -11.88 -28.17
N GLY A 388 5.14 -12.69 -27.47
CA GLY A 388 3.73 -12.94 -27.78
C GLY A 388 2.89 -13.03 -26.50
N GLU A 389 1.56 -12.91 -26.64
CA GLU A 389 0.62 -13.15 -25.54
C GLU A 389 0.66 -14.61 -25.08
N ASP A 390 0.80 -15.53 -26.04
CA ASP A 390 1.09 -16.95 -25.81
C ASP A 390 2.32 -17.40 -26.62
N SER A 391 2.70 -18.68 -26.48
CA SER A 391 3.90 -19.24 -27.14
C SER A 391 3.70 -19.35 -28.66
N GLU A 392 2.47 -19.63 -29.12
CA GLU A 392 2.15 -19.73 -30.55
C GLU A 392 2.27 -18.37 -31.25
N GLN A 393 1.75 -17.31 -30.63
CA GLN A 393 1.88 -15.95 -31.14
C GLN A 393 3.33 -15.45 -31.06
N ALA A 394 4.07 -15.80 -30.00
CA ALA A 394 5.48 -15.45 -29.88
C ALA A 394 6.31 -16.09 -31.01
N GLU A 395 6.04 -17.35 -31.31
CA GLU A 395 6.64 -18.09 -32.43
C GLU A 395 6.24 -17.50 -33.78
N ASN A 396 4.97 -17.16 -33.99
CA ASN A 396 4.52 -16.49 -35.22
C ASN A 396 5.20 -15.11 -35.40
N ASN A 397 5.31 -14.32 -34.33
CA ASN A 397 6.03 -13.05 -34.36
C ASN A 397 7.52 -13.26 -34.71
N LEU A 398 8.14 -14.32 -34.19
CA LEU A 398 9.52 -14.67 -34.49
C LEU A 398 9.69 -15.05 -35.97
N GLN A 399 8.76 -15.82 -36.54
CA GLN A 399 8.75 -16.20 -37.96
C GLN A 399 8.55 -15.01 -38.91
N ASN A 400 7.94 -13.92 -38.43
CA ASN A 400 7.83 -12.66 -39.18
C ASN A 400 9.14 -11.84 -39.23
N ILE A 401 10.22 -12.30 -38.58
CA ILE A 401 11.54 -11.70 -38.66
C ILE A 401 12.42 -12.54 -39.59
N GLN A 402 12.76 -11.97 -40.76
CA GLN A 402 13.64 -12.61 -41.73
C GLN A 402 15.06 -12.09 -41.59
N VAL A 403 16.02 -13.02 -41.52
CA VAL A 403 17.45 -12.73 -41.52
C VAL A 403 18.08 -13.35 -42.76
N SER A 404 18.67 -12.50 -43.60
CA SER A 404 19.30 -12.91 -44.86
C SER A 404 20.69 -12.30 -45.00
N TRP A 405 21.55 -12.96 -45.77
CA TRP A 405 22.90 -12.49 -46.07
C TRP A 405 23.03 -12.21 -47.56
N LEU A 406 23.60 -11.06 -47.90
CA LEU A 406 24.05 -10.80 -49.27
C LEU A 406 25.34 -11.58 -49.53
N GLU A 407 25.52 -12.05 -50.76
CA GLU A 407 26.71 -12.82 -51.14
C GLU A 407 28.00 -12.05 -50.81
N GLY A 408 28.91 -12.72 -50.09
CA GLY A 408 30.20 -12.16 -49.68
C GLY A 408 30.14 -11.10 -48.57
N LYS A 409 28.99 -10.89 -47.90
CA LYS A 409 28.85 -9.97 -46.76
C LYS A 409 28.77 -10.71 -45.44
N VAL A 410 29.40 -10.14 -44.39
CA VAL A 410 29.36 -10.71 -43.03
C VAL A 410 28.06 -10.40 -42.31
N PHE A 411 27.67 -9.12 -42.33
CA PHE A 411 26.53 -8.67 -41.56
C PHE A 411 25.22 -8.96 -42.30
N PRO A 412 24.19 -9.46 -41.59
CA PRO A 412 22.91 -9.76 -42.21
C PRO A 412 22.10 -8.51 -42.52
N GLN A 413 21.13 -8.68 -43.41
CA GLN A 413 19.95 -7.84 -43.52
C GLN A 413 18.82 -8.46 -42.70
N ILE A 414 18.23 -7.66 -41.82
CA ILE A 414 17.15 -8.08 -40.93
C ILE A 414 15.91 -7.28 -41.29
N VAL A 415 14.92 -8.00 -41.82
CA VAL A 415 13.64 -7.45 -42.29
C VAL A 415 12.54 -7.98 -41.40
N LYS A 416 11.64 -7.09 -41.01
CA LYS A 416 10.44 -7.42 -40.24
C LYS A 416 9.25 -7.29 -41.18
N ASN A 417 8.50 -8.38 -41.36
CA ASN A 417 7.45 -8.49 -42.38
C ASN A 417 6.08 -7.96 -41.92
N SER A 418 5.86 -7.82 -40.61
CA SER A 418 4.65 -7.23 -40.02
C SER A 418 5.05 -6.24 -38.94
N ASP A 419 4.39 -5.09 -38.89
CA ASP A 419 4.58 -4.07 -37.84
C ASP A 419 3.68 -4.27 -36.61
N ASP A 420 2.87 -5.34 -36.59
CA ASP A 420 1.80 -5.56 -35.59
C ASP A 420 2.33 -5.96 -34.19
N PHE A 421 3.61 -6.29 -34.09
CA PHE A 421 4.26 -6.65 -32.83
C PHE A 421 5.48 -5.78 -32.56
N HIS A 422 5.86 -5.66 -31.28
CA HIS A 422 6.99 -4.84 -30.85
C HIS A 422 7.82 -5.58 -29.79
N PHE A 423 8.96 -4.99 -29.41
CA PHE A 423 9.90 -5.51 -28.40
C PHE A 423 10.75 -6.70 -28.86
N GLU A 424 10.85 -6.88 -30.17
CA GLU A 424 11.81 -7.75 -30.81
C GLU A 424 13.24 -7.21 -30.64
N LYS A 425 14.17 -8.14 -30.44
CA LYS A 425 15.59 -7.82 -30.27
C LYS A 425 16.45 -8.88 -30.92
N ILE A 426 17.62 -8.45 -31.37
CA ILE A 426 18.62 -9.33 -31.95
C ILE A 426 19.99 -9.10 -31.33
N ASN A 427 20.66 -10.18 -30.99
CA ASN A 427 22.07 -10.20 -30.59
C ASN A 427 22.87 -10.83 -31.72
N ILE A 428 23.94 -10.15 -32.14
CA ILE A 428 24.78 -10.59 -33.25
C ILE A 428 26.17 -10.88 -32.70
N GLU A 429 26.59 -12.14 -32.77
CA GLU A 429 27.93 -12.57 -32.45
C GLU A 429 28.63 -13.06 -33.73
N VAL A 430 29.78 -12.47 -34.04
CA VAL A 430 30.63 -12.88 -35.15
C VAL A 430 31.87 -13.58 -34.60
N VAL A 431 31.98 -14.88 -34.83
CA VAL A 431 33.15 -15.68 -34.48
C VAL A 431 34.11 -15.68 -35.66
N VAL A 432 35.34 -15.26 -35.42
CA VAL A 432 36.38 -15.12 -36.44
C VAL A 432 37.56 -16.05 -36.10
N PRO A 433 38.04 -16.87 -37.05
CA PRO A 433 39.27 -17.63 -36.89
C PRO A 433 40.46 -16.73 -36.57
N THR A 434 41.34 -17.15 -35.66
CA THR A 434 42.47 -16.32 -35.23
C THR A 434 43.40 -15.91 -36.38
N THR A 435 43.46 -16.71 -37.45
CA THR A 435 44.32 -16.50 -38.61
C THR A 435 43.86 -15.37 -39.53
N LYS A 436 42.66 -14.80 -39.31
CA LYS A 436 42.07 -13.80 -40.20
C LYS A 436 42.32 -12.37 -39.72
N LYS A 437 42.63 -11.49 -40.69
CA LYS A 437 42.67 -10.04 -40.48
C LYS A 437 41.26 -9.53 -40.20
N ILE A 438 41.15 -8.62 -39.25
CA ILE A 438 39.91 -7.91 -38.98
C ILE A 438 40.10 -6.45 -39.36
N ALA A 439 39.38 -6.02 -40.39
CA ALA A 439 39.29 -4.62 -40.79
C ALA A 439 37.81 -4.20 -40.76
N ILE A 440 37.46 -3.32 -39.82
CA ILE A 440 36.08 -2.85 -39.62
C ILE A 440 35.97 -1.38 -39.99
N LYS A 441 35.02 -1.06 -40.89
CA LYS A 441 34.76 0.31 -41.33
C LYS A 441 33.30 0.73 -41.14
N GLY A 442 33.09 2.03 -40.94
CA GLY A 442 31.77 2.67 -40.97
C GLY A 442 31.34 3.24 -39.61
N ARG A 443 30.07 3.00 -39.23
CA ARG A 443 29.49 3.56 -38.00
C ARG A 443 28.66 2.53 -37.26
N SER A 444 28.96 2.34 -35.98
CA SER A 444 28.11 1.61 -35.06
C SER A 444 27.25 2.57 -34.25
N ARG A 445 25.92 2.43 -34.35
CA ARG A 445 24.97 3.13 -33.45
C ARG A 445 24.92 2.50 -32.05
N LYS A 446 25.51 1.32 -31.88
CA LYS A 446 25.48 0.53 -30.64
C LYS A 446 26.89 0.28 -30.13
N ARG A 447 26.99 -0.27 -28.93
CA ARG A 447 28.26 -0.70 -28.37
C ARG A 447 28.76 -1.91 -29.17
N LEU A 448 29.89 -1.77 -29.83
CA LEU A 448 30.61 -2.86 -30.49
C LEU A 448 31.60 -3.44 -29.47
N ILE A 449 31.51 -4.74 -29.21
CA ILE A 449 32.42 -5.45 -28.31
C ILE A 449 33.31 -6.36 -29.15
N ILE A 450 34.62 -6.27 -28.96
CA ILE A 450 35.60 -7.15 -29.59
C ILE A 450 36.42 -7.81 -28.49
N GLU A 451 36.56 -9.13 -28.56
CA GLU A 451 37.31 -9.92 -27.58
C GLU A 451 37.98 -11.15 -28.20
N GLY A 452 38.94 -11.73 -27.49
CA GLY A 452 39.59 -12.98 -27.89
C GLY A 452 40.95 -12.77 -28.55
N VAL A 453 41.42 -13.83 -29.22
CA VAL A 453 42.80 -13.91 -29.72
C VAL A 453 42.81 -13.76 -31.24
N PHE A 454 43.74 -12.96 -31.76
CA PHE A 454 43.93 -12.76 -33.19
C PHE A 454 45.42 -12.83 -33.52
N SER A 455 45.80 -13.68 -34.48
CA SER A 455 47.21 -13.78 -34.90
C SER A 455 47.60 -12.73 -35.94
N GLN A 456 46.63 -11.97 -36.45
CA GLN A 456 46.82 -10.84 -37.37
C GLN A 456 46.35 -9.54 -36.71
N GLN A 457 46.74 -8.41 -37.31
CA GLN A 457 46.37 -7.09 -36.82
C GLN A 457 44.86 -6.81 -36.90
N ILE A 458 44.39 -5.95 -35.99
CA ILE A 458 43.02 -5.44 -35.96
C ILE A 458 43.03 -3.98 -36.42
N GLU A 459 42.29 -3.67 -37.47
CA GLU A 459 42.11 -2.30 -38.00
C GLU A 459 40.65 -1.86 -37.82
N LEU A 460 40.43 -0.80 -37.04
CA LEU A 460 39.10 -0.22 -36.84
C LEU A 460 39.11 1.23 -37.35
N ASP A 461 38.26 1.53 -38.33
CA ASP A 461 38.04 2.87 -38.86
C ASP A 461 36.55 3.21 -38.68
N LEU A 462 36.24 3.76 -37.51
CA LEU A 462 34.87 3.85 -37.02
C LEU A 462 34.54 5.25 -36.50
N ASP A 463 33.47 5.81 -37.06
CA ASP A 463 32.99 7.13 -36.73
C ASP A 463 31.74 7.09 -35.85
N HIS A 464 31.61 8.05 -34.94
CA HIS A 464 30.44 8.23 -34.07
C HIS A 464 30.02 6.93 -33.35
N SER A 465 31.01 6.14 -32.91
CA SER A 465 30.82 4.78 -32.40
C SER A 465 31.29 4.64 -30.94
N HIS A 466 30.79 3.63 -30.23
CA HIS A 466 31.30 3.21 -28.93
C HIS A 466 31.84 1.79 -29.07
N ILE A 467 33.15 1.65 -28.89
CA ILE A 467 33.89 0.42 -29.13
C ILE A 467 34.56 0.00 -27.84
N VAL A 468 34.37 -1.26 -27.47
CA VAL A 468 34.98 -1.89 -26.30
C VAL A 468 35.83 -3.05 -26.79
N LEU A 469 37.12 -2.95 -26.54
CA LEU A 469 38.14 -3.96 -26.78
C LEU A 469 38.48 -4.56 -25.41
N GLN A 470 38.09 -5.81 -25.17
CA GLN A 470 38.27 -6.47 -23.87
C GLN A 470 38.94 -7.82 -24.02
N ASN A 471 39.91 -8.13 -23.15
CA ASN A 471 40.62 -9.41 -23.15
C ASN A 471 41.12 -9.80 -24.56
N ILE A 472 41.94 -8.92 -25.14
CA ILE A 472 42.45 -9.06 -26.52
C ILE A 472 43.95 -9.38 -26.49
N GLU A 473 44.33 -10.36 -27.30
CA GLU A 473 45.72 -10.69 -27.65
C GLU A 473 45.88 -10.62 -29.17
N THR A 474 46.74 -9.72 -29.66
CA THR A 474 47.01 -9.52 -31.10
C THR A 474 48.35 -8.82 -31.31
N PRO A 475 49.05 -9.02 -32.45
CA PRO A 475 50.32 -8.34 -32.71
C PRO A 475 50.19 -6.81 -32.84
N GLU A 476 49.09 -6.31 -33.41
CA GLU A 476 48.91 -4.86 -33.64
C GLU A 476 47.43 -4.47 -33.66
N ILE A 477 47.10 -3.34 -33.02
CA ILE A 477 45.79 -2.70 -33.14
C ILE A 477 45.94 -1.30 -33.72
N ASN A 478 45.19 -1.00 -34.78
CA ASN A 478 45.09 0.33 -35.35
C ASN A 478 43.65 0.86 -35.23
N LEU A 479 43.47 1.92 -34.45
CA LEU A 479 42.19 2.54 -34.15
C LEU A 479 42.12 3.94 -34.75
N VAL A 480 41.17 4.17 -35.64
CA VAL A 480 40.90 5.46 -36.26
C VAL A 480 39.44 5.81 -36.02
N GLY A 481 39.16 7.04 -35.60
CA GLY A 481 37.77 7.47 -35.45
C GLY A 481 37.54 8.96 -35.23
N LYS A 482 36.38 9.40 -35.70
CA LYS A 482 35.83 10.75 -35.47
C LYS A 482 34.60 10.70 -34.58
N LYS A 483 34.67 11.43 -33.46
CA LYS A 483 33.63 11.46 -32.40
C LYS A 483 33.35 10.06 -31.85
N THR A 484 34.41 9.28 -31.66
CA THR A 484 34.33 7.87 -31.25
C THR A 484 34.83 7.70 -29.82
N PHE A 485 34.27 6.72 -29.11
CA PHE A 485 34.77 6.30 -27.81
C PHE A 485 35.41 4.93 -27.93
N PHE A 486 36.72 4.87 -27.72
CA PHE A 486 37.48 3.64 -27.60
C PHE A 486 37.69 3.32 -26.13
N GLN A 487 37.33 2.11 -25.71
CA GLN A 487 37.64 1.57 -24.39
C GLN A 487 38.44 0.29 -24.56
N LEU A 488 39.67 0.28 -24.04
CA LEU A 488 40.56 -0.87 -24.01
C LEU A 488 40.67 -1.31 -22.55
N SER A 489 40.41 -2.59 -22.29
CA SER A 489 40.48 -3.16 -20.95
C SER A 489 41.08 -4.56 -21.02
N GLU A 490 42.09 -4.85 -20.20
CA GLU A 490 42.76 -6.16 -20.20
C GLU A 490 43.33 -6.54 -21.58
N VAL A 491 43.94 -5.58 -22.27
CA VAL A 491 44.54 -5.78 -23.59
C VAL A 491 46.03 -6.08 -23.43
N LYS A 492 46.54 -7.12 -24.10
CA LYS A 492 47.96 -7.52 -24.09
C LYS A 492 48.53 -7.56 -25.51
N ILE A 493 49.23 -6.52 -25.92
CA ILE A 493 49.67 -6.36 -27.33
C ILE A 493 51.03 -5.64 -27.44
N PRO A 494 51.84 -5.95 -28.47
CA PRO A 494 53.08 -5.23 -28.73
C PRO A 494 52.89 -3.77 -29.19
N LEU A 495 51.86 -3.51 -30.01
CA LEU A 495 51.67 -2.20 -30.63
C LEU A 495 50.20 -1.81 -30.73
N ALA A 496 49.85 -0.63 -30.21
CA ALA A 496 48.58 0.02 -30.47
C ALA A 496 48.78 1.42 -31.05
N LYS A 497 48.10 1.70 -32.15
CA LYS A 497 47.99 3.03 -32.76
C LYS A 497 46.57 3.53 -32.61
N VAL A 498 46.40 4.74 -32.07
CA VAL A 498 45.10 5.37 -31.86
C VAL A 498 45.11 6.77 -32.44
N ASN A 499 44.34 6.99 -33.51
CA ASN A 499 44.14 8.28 -34.14
C ASN A 499 42.70 8.76 -33.90
N LEU A 500 42.56 9.80 -33.10
CA LEU A 500 41.27 10.32 -32.64
C LEU A 500 41.12 11.81 -32.97
N GLU A 501 40.24 12.13 -33.92
CA GLU A 501 39.97 13.53 -34.27
C GLU A 501 39.20 14.23 -33.13
N ARG A 502 38.17 13.56 -32.62
CA ARG A 502 37.32 13.97 -31.50
C ARG A 502 36.80 12.73 -30.81
N GLY A 503 36.54 12.80 -29.50
CA GLY A 503 35.94 11.69 -28.77
C GLY A 503 36.69 11.38 -27.49
N LYS A 504 36.74 10.10 -27.12
CA LYS A 504 37.51 9.67 -25.95
C LYS A 504 38.25 8.35 -26.23
N THR A 505 39.37 8.16 -25.55
CA THR A 505 40.07 6.89 -25.45
C THR A 505 40.28 6.60 -23.97
N HIS A 506 39.87 5.42 -23.52
CA HIS A 506 40.08 4.95 -22.16
C HIS A 506 40.84 3.62 -22.22
N ILE A 507 41.98 3.55 -21.55
CA ILE A 507 42.84 2.37 -21.48
C ILE A 507 43.01 2.04 -20.01
N LYS A 508 42.66 0.81 -19.63
CA LYS A 508 42.71 0.34 -18.25
C LYS A 508 43.29 -1.07 -18.17
N ASN A 509 44.15 -1.33 -17.19
CA ASN A 509 44.68 -2.65 -16.84
C ASN A 509 45.21 -3.40 -18.07
N SER A 510 45.96 -2.70 -18.92
CA SER A 510 46.41 -3.20 -20.22
C SER A 510 47.93 -3.16 -20.30
N ASP A 511 48.50 -4.19 -20.90
CA ASP A 511 49.93 -4.38 -21.13
C ASP A 511 50.22 -4.14 -22.61
N ILE A 512 50.62 -2.91 -22.94
CA ILE A 512 50.81 -2.46 -24.32
C ILE A 512 52.25 -1.99 -24.45
N GLU A 513 53.12 -2.75 -25.13
CA GLU A 513 54.54 -2.40 -25.17
C GLU A 513 54.76 -1.01 -25.77
N ASN A 514 54.16 -0.74 -26.94
CA ASN A 514 54.21 0.55 -27.62
C ASN A 514 52.80 1.09 -27.90
N LEU A 515 52.48 2.24 -27.32
CA LEU A 515 51.19 2.91 -27.53
C LEU A 515 51.41 4.27 -28.20
N MET A 516 50.90 4.40 -29.41
CA MET A 516 50.93 5.65 -30.18
C MET A 516 49.54 6.28 -30.20
N ILE A 517 49.37 7.44 -29.60
CA ILE A 517 48.11 8.18 -29.58
C ILE A 517 48.28 9.54 -30.25
N HIS A 518 47.51 9.76 -31.30
CA HIS A 518 47.31 11.05 -31.93
C HIS A 518 45.89 11.55 -31.60
N SER A 519 45.78 12.60 -30.79
CA SER A 519 44.51 13.17 -30.34
C SER A 519 44.39 14.65 -30.71
N TYR A 520 43.48 14.97 -31.64
CA TYR A 520 43.29 16.35 -32.07
C TYR A 520 42.47 17.17 -31.05
N ARG A 521 41.24 16.77 -30.77
CA ARG A 521 40.31 17.40 -29.80
C ARG A 521 39.63 16.34 -28.90
N GLY A 522 40.34 15.26 -28.62
CA GLY A 522 39.86 14.13 -27.83
C GLY A 522 40.13 14.26 -26.33
N ARG A 523 39.61 13.28 -25.57
CA ARG A 523 40.04 13.01 -24.20
C ARG A 523 40.73 11.66 -24.13
N VAL A 524 41.94 11.60 -23.62
CA VAL A 524 42.68 10.36 -23.42
C VAL A 524 42.76 10.10 -21.93
N HIS A 525 42.39 8.91 -21.49
CA HIS A 525 42.53 8.46 -20.12
C HIS A 525 43.25 7.12 -20.13
N CYS A 526 44.43 7.05 -19.52
CA CYS A 526 45.22 5.84 -19.40
C CYS A 526 45.56 5.60 -17.94
N THR A 527 45.19 4.43 -17.42
CA THR A 527 45.39 4.04 -16.01
C THR A 527 45.97 2.64 -15.92
N GLU A 528 46.87 2.40 -14.96
CA GLU A 528 47.42 1.07 -14.65
C GLU A 528 47.99 0.39 -15.91
N SER A 529 49.08 0.94 -16.45
CA SER A 529 49.61 0.52 -17.75
C SER A 529 51.14 0.44 -17.75
N ASN A 530 51.71 -0.60 -18.37
CA ASN A 530 53.16 -0.72 -18.61
C ASN A 530 53.42 -0.39 -20.07
N ILE A 531 53.69 0.88 -20.38
CA ILE A 531 53.62 1.38 -21.75
C ILE A 531 54.77 2.33 -22.07
N GLN A 532 55.44 2.08 -23.20
CA GLN A 532 56.14 3.15 -23.93
C GLN A 532 55.10 3.98 -24.68
N LEU A 533 54.83 5.19 -24.17
CA LEU A 533 53.72 6.03 -24.63
C LEU A 533 54.23 7.15 -25.52
N GLN A 534 53.81 7.12 -26.78
CA GLN A 534 53.93 8.22 -27.72
C GLN A 534 52.59 8.97 -27.80
N LEU A 535 52.50 10.18 -27.25
CA LEU A 535 51.27 10.98 -27.24
C LEU A 535 51.48 12.29 -27.99
N HIS A 536 50.78 12.46 -29.11
CA HIS A 536 50.63 13.75 -29.78
C HIS A 536 49.23 14.32 -29.46
N ASN A 537 49.17 15.41 -28.70
CA ASN A 537 47.93 16.06 -28.27
C ASN A 537 47.85 17.50 -28.79
N ASP A 538 46.91 17.76 -29.70
CA ASP A 538 46.79 19.09 -30.30
C ASP A 538 46.04 20.08 -29.40
N LYS A 539 44.77 19.77 -29.11
CA LYS A 539 43.83 20.66 -28.39
C LYS A 539 42.98 19.88 -27.38
N GLY A 540 43.30 18.61 -27.15
CA GLY A 540 42.56 17.72 -26.26
C GLY A 540 43.04 17.77 -24.82
N HIS A 541 42.47 16.87 -24.01
CA HIS A 541 42.93 16.60 -22.65
C HIS A 541 43.46 15.16 -22.58
N ALA A 542 44.64 14.96 -22.01
CA ALA A 542 45.15 13.63 -21.72
C ALA A 542 45.44 13.51 -20.22
N PHE A 543 44.97 12.42 -19.61
CA PHE A 543 45.23 12.06 -18.24
C PHE A 543 45.86 10.67 -18.21
N ILE A 544 47.08 10.61 -17.68
CA ILE A 544 47.90 9.39 -17.60
C ILE A 544 48.20 9.17 -16.12
N MET A 545 47.88 7.99 -15.60
CA MET A 545 48.06 7.67 -14.19
C MET A 545 48.64 6.28 -13.99
N GLU A 546 49.55 6.15 -13.02
CA GLU A 546 50.16 4.87 -12.62
C GLU A 546 50.79 4.12 -13.81
N ASN A 547 51.42 4.86 -14.71
CA ASN A 547 52.10 4.30 -15.87
C ASN A 547 53.58 4.00 -15.55
N VAL A 548 54.11 2.93 -16.14
CA VAL A 548 55.53 2.58 -16.04
C VAL A 548 56.10 2.48 -17.45
N GLY A 549 57.10 3.31 -17.77
CA GLY A 549 57.69 3.29 -19.12
C GLY A 549 58.39 4.57 -19.57
N VAL A 550 58.73 4.58 -20.86
CA VAL A 550 59.27 5.75 -21.56
C VAL A 550 58.13 6.63 -22.07
N LEU A 551 58.29 7.94 -21.95
CA LEU A 551 57.31 8.93 -22.42
C LEU A 551 57.87 9.76 -23.57
N GLU A 552 57.14 9.79 -24.68
CA GLU A 552 57.36 10.67 -25.82
C GLU A 552 56.09 11.50 -26.04
N ILE A 553 56.06 12.72 -25.50
CA ILE A 553 54.82 13.52 -25.44
C ILE A 553 55.02 14.83 -26.19
N GLU A 554 54.11 15.11 -27.12
CA GLU A 554 54.01 16.40 -27.80
C GLU A 554 52.64 17.04 -27.52
N ASN A 555 52.62 18.09 -26.71
CA ASN A 555 51.41 18.85 -26.40
C ASN A 555 51.43 20.22 -27.08
N HIS A 556 50.49 20.50 -27.97
CA HIS A 556 50.48 21.76 -28.71
C HIS A 556 49.70 22.90 -28.02
N ARG A 557 48.39 22.73 -27.78
CA ARG A 557 47.48 23.72 -27.17
C ARG A 557 46.56 23.10 -26.12
N GLY A 558 46.63 21.78 -25.93
CA GLY A 558 45.79 21.05 -24.99
C GLY A 558 46.35 21.05 -23.58
N HIS A 559 45.75 20.19 -22.76
CA HIS A 559 46.23 19.92 -21.41
C HIS A 559 46.62 18.46 -21.26
N VAL A 560 47.82 18.19 -20.77
CA VAL A 560 48.28 16.84 -20.43
C VAL A 560 48.58 16.81 -18.93
N GLU A 561 48.04 15.80 -18.25
CA GLU A 561 48.24 15.56 -16.84
C GLU A 561 48.77 14.13 -16.66
N ILE A 562 49.89 13.99 -15.95
CA ILE A 562 50.56 12.73 -15.69
C ILE A 562 50.71 12.60 -14.18
N ARG A 563 50.25 11.49 -13.59
CA ARG A 563 50.32 11.26 -12.14
C ARG A 563 50.92 9.90 -11.83
N ASP A 564 51.78 9.86 -10.81
CA ASP A 564 52.45 8.65 -10.32
C ASP A 564 53.12 7.81 -11.43
N HIS A 565 53.73 8.49 -12.41
CA HIS A 565 54.50 7.81 -13.46
C HIS A 565 55.85 7.37 -12.91
N LYS A 566 56.26 6.14 -13.27
CA LYS A 566 57.56 5.55 -12.91
C LYS A 566 58.41 5.39 -14.16
N PHE A 567 59.55 6.06 -14.18
CA PHE A 567 60.51 5.95 -15.28
C PHE A 567 61.36 4.69 -15.13
N ILE A 568 61.67 4.05 -16.25
CA ILE A 568 62.57 2.89 -16.31
C ILE A 568 64.02 3.40 -16.15
N GLU A 569 64.85 2.69 -15.40
CA GLU A 569 66.28 3.02 -15.24
C GLU A 569 67.00 3.04 -16.60
N LYS A 570 67.93 3.98 -16.79
CA LYS A 570 68.71 4.15 -18.03
C LYS A 570 67.86 4.43 -19.27
N SER A 571 66.63 4.91 -19.09
CA SER A 571 65.75 5.32 -20.18
C SER A 571 65.84 6.82 -20.45
N GLN A 572 65.52 7.21 -21.68
CA GLN A 572 65.43 8.60 -22.10
C GLN A 572 64.00 8.89 -22.56
N SER A 573 63.36 9.90 -21.96
CA SER A 573 62.02 10.37 -22.33
C SER A 573 62.10 11.78 -22.91
N SER A 574 61.22 12.10 -23.84
CA SER A 574 61.15 13.41 -24.51
C SER A 574 59.75 13.99 -24.36
N ILE A 575 59.64 15.18 -23.78
CA ILE A 575 58.35 15.84 -23.58
C ILE A 575 58.44 17.28 -24.09
N ALA A 576 57.66 17.57 -25.13
CA ALA A 576 57.50 18.88 -25.72
C ALA A 576 56.15 19.50 -25.35
N CYS A 577 56.16 20.76 -24.92
CA CYS A 577 54.94 21.53 -24.66
C CYS A 577 55.05 22.90 -25.35
N LYS A 578 54.15 23.15 -26.31
CA LYS A 578 54.04 24.45 -27.00
C LYS A 578 53.09 25.36 -26.22
N HIS A 579 52.01 25.89 -26.80
CA HIS A 579 51.06 26.80 -26.14
C HIS A 579 50.10 26.16 -25.10
N GLY A 580 50.29 24.89 -24.75
CA GLY A 580 49.42 24.14 -23.84
C GLY A 580 49.82 24.24 -22.36
N SER A 581 49.21 23.38 -21.54
CA SER A 581 49.61 23.14 -20.16
C SER A 581 49.94 21.67 -19.92
N LEU A 582 51.04 21.43 -19.24
CA LEU A 582 51.50 20.11 -18.84
C LEU A 582 51.65 20.07 -17.32
N ASP A 583 51.08 19.07 -16.68
CA ASP A 583 51.21 18.83 -15.24
C ASP A 583 51.76 17.43 -15.02
N ILE A 584 52.90 17.32 -14.33
CA ILE A 584 53.58 16.06 -14.07
C ILE A 584 53.76 15.91 -12.56
N GLY A 585 52.95 15.00 -12.02
CA GLY A 585 53.10 14.40 -10.71
C GLY A 585 54.08 13.22 -10.76
N LEU A 586 55.24 13.38 -10.14
CA LEU A 586 56.28 12.34 -10.09
C LEU A 586 56.12 11.42 -8.89
N SER A 587 56.33 10.12 -9.10
CA SER A 587 56.47 9.16 -8.00
C SER A 587 57.75 9.47 -7.21
N THR A 588 57.72 9.29 -5.88
CA THR A 588 58.89 9.56 -5.02
C THR A 588 60.00 8.50 -5.15
N LYS A 589 59.71 7.36 -5.79
CA LYS A 589 60.66 6.29 -6.08
C LYS A 589 61.18 6.45 -7.52
N ASN A 590 62.51 6.53 -7.70
CA ASN A 590 63.20 6.68 -8.99
C ASN A 590 62.89 7.99 -9.74
N LEU A 591 63.34 9.12 -9.16
CA LEU A 591 63.25 10.44 -9.78
C LEU A 591 64.25 10.59 -10.94
N PRO A 592 63.81 11.05 -12.13
CA PRO A 592 64.70 11.22 -13.27
C PRO A 592 65.49 12.54 -13.22
N GLN A 593 66.57 12.62 -14.01
CA GLN A 593 67.24 13.87 -14.34
C GLN A 593 66.46 14.62 -15.42
N PHE A 594 66.22 15.92 -15.24
CA PHE A 594 65.49 16.74 -16.19
C PHE A 594 66.43 17.71 -16.95
N ASN A 595 66.44 17.61 -18.28
CA ASN A 595 67.10 18.58 -19.15
C ASN A 595 66.05 19.54 -19.71
N ILE A 596 66.02 20.78 -19.22
CA ILE A 596 64.98 21.74 -19.59
C ILE A 596 65.52 22.71 -20.63
N THR A 597 64.95 22.66 -21.83
CA THR A 597 65.10 23.66 -22.89
C THR A 597 63.85 24.53 -22.95
N ASN A 598 64.02 25.84 -22.87
CA ASN A 598 62.90 26.77 -22.74
C ASN A 598 63.09 28.02 -23.60
N SER A 599 62.24 28.18 -24.61
CA SER A 599 62.03 29.44 -25.31
C SER A 599 60.71 30.06 -24.85
N HIS A 600 60.77 31.16 -24.09
CA HIS A 600 59.62 32.00 -23.72
C HIS A 600 58.50 31.34 -22.86
N SER A 601 58.76 30.22 -22.19
CA SER A 601 57.77 29.46 -21.38
C SER A 601 57.92 29.71 -19.87
N ARG A 602 56.85 29.44 -19.11
CA ARG A 602 56.86 29.53 -17.63
C ARG A 602 56.90 28.13 -17.02
N VAL A 603 58.02 27.78 -16.37
CA VAL A 603 58.15 26.59 -15.52
C VAL A 603 57.89 27.02 -14.07
N ARG A 604 56.91 26.40 -13.40
CA ARG A 604 56.60 26.65 -11.98
C ARG A 604 56.99 25.41 -11.17
N ASN A 605 57.53 25.64 -9.97
CA ASN A 605 58.34 24.71 -9.16
C ASN A 605 59.70 24.38 -9.79
N LYS A 606 60.74 25.13 -9.39
CA LYS A 606 62.12 24.63 -9.45
C LYS A 606 62.26 23.62 -8.30
N LEU A 607 61.86 22.38 -8.52
CA LEU A 607 62.25 21.30 -7.62
C LEU A 607 63.80 21.29 -7.56
N PRO A 608 64.41 21.08 -6.39
CA PRO A 608 65.86 21.00 -6.30
C PRO A 608 66.35 19.96 -7.31
N ASN A 609 67.40 20.30 -8.07
CA ASN A 609 68.00 19.41 -9.05
C ASN A 609 68.05 17.98 -8.47
N PHE A 610 67.26 17.06 -9.04
CA PHE A 610 67.31 15.66 -8.63
C PHE A 610 68.64 15.11 -9.14
N SER A 611 69.68 15.18 -8.32
CA SER A 611 71.07 14.85 -8.66
C SER A 611 71.35 13.35 -8.79
N SER A 612 70.34 12.49 -8.79
CA SER A 612 70.57 11.04 -8.80
C SER A 612 69.36 10.27 -9.27
N GLY A 613 69.36 9.95 -10.56
CA GLY A 613 68.50 8.96 -11.19
C GLY A 613 69.12 8.56 -12.52
N ASP A 614 69.08 7.27 -12.85
CA ASP A 614 69.63 6.75 -14.11
C ASP A 614 68.79 7.12 -15.34
N ALA A 615 67.56 7.60 -15.16
CA ALA A 615 66.66 8.00 -16.23
C ALA A 615 66.78 9.51 -16.56
N ILE A 616 66.71 9.85 -17.85
CA ILE A 616 66.82 11.23 -18.36
C ILE A 616 65.48 11.65 -19.00
N VAL A 617 65.01 12.86 -18.72
CA VAL A 617 63.82 13.45 -19.32
C VAL A 617 64.17 14.79 -19.95
N ASP A 618 64.09 14.87 -21.28
CA ASP A 618 64.28 16.10 -22.04
C ASP A 618 62.94 16.86 -22.13
N LEU A 619 62.88 18.06 -21.54
CA LEU A 619 61.71 18.94 -21.56
C LEU A 619 61.94 20.09 -22.54
N ASN A 620 61.15 20.17 -23.61
CA ASN A 620 61.23 21.25 -24.61
C ASN A 620 59.98 22.14 -24.59
N LEU A 621 60.15 23.40 -24.19
CA LEU A 621 59.05 24.30 -23.88
C LEU A 621 59.04 25.53 -24.79
N ASN A 622 57.93 25.75 -25.50
CA ASN A 622 57.75 26.89 -26.38
C ASN A 622 56.40 27.61 -26.16
N TYR A 623 56.40 28.72 -25.40
CA TYR A 623 55.21 29.46 -24.95
C TYR A 623 54.25 28.69 -24.01
N GLY A 624 54.70 27.57 -23.44
CA GLY A 624 53.87 26.67 -22.62
C GLY A 624 53.93 26.91 -21.13
N ARG A 625 53.10 26.16 -20.40
CA ARG A 625 53.19 26.06 -18.94
C ARG A 625 53.45 24.62 -18.54
N VAL A 626 54.47 24.42 -17.70
CA VAL A 626 54.77 23.12 -17.09
C VAL A 626 54.78 23.26 -15.57
N TYR A 627 54.08 22.34 -14.92
CA TYR A 627 54.04 22.17 -13.48
C TYR A 627 54.68 20.82 -13.17
N LEU A 628 55.74 20.85 -12.35
CA LEU A 628 56.36 19.66 -11.82
C LEU A 628 56.08 19.62 -10.32
N HIS A 629 55.54 18.52 -9.83
CA HIS A 629 55.29 18.35 -8.39
C HIS A 629 55.51 16.89 -7.96
N PRO A 630 56.04 16.65 -6.75
CA PRO A 630 56.05 15.31 -6.19
C PRO A 630 54.62 14.91 -5.85
N VAL A 631 54.24 13.67 -6.18
CA VAL A 631 53.01 13.08 -5.66
C VAL A 631 53.32 12.64 -4.23
N TYR A 632 52.91 13.44 -3.24
CA TYR A 632 52.82 12.95 -1.87
C TYR A 632 51.71 11.90 -1.85
N ILE A 633 52.10 10.64 -1.76
CA ILE A 633 51.18 9.58 -1.38
C ILE A 633 50.86 9.87 0.09
N ASP A 634 49.74 10.55 0.35
CA ASP A 634 49.12 10.53 1.68
C ASP A 634 48.83 9.05 1.99
N HIS A 635 49.66 8.47 2.86
CA HIS A 635 49.42 7.17 3.47
C HIS A 635 48.45 7.31 4.64
#